data_AF-A0A7X1L7K4-F1
#
_entry.id   AF-A0A7X1L7K4-F1
#
_cell.length_a   1.000
_cell.length_b   1.000
_cell.length_c   1.000
_cell.angle_alpha   90.00
_cell.angle_beta   90.00
_cell.angle_gamma   90.00
#
_symmetry.space_group_name_H-M   'P 1'
#
loop_
_entity.id
_entity.type
_entity.pdbx_description
1 polymer ?
#
loop_
_entity_poly.entity_id
_entity_poly.type
_entity_poly.pdbx_seq_one_letter_code
_entity_poly.pdbx_strand_id
1 'polypeptide(L)'
;MSRINFYQLLELKINPPESDPQVIESAIKRKQTEWSRLRNHPTKGTQARQYISLLTEIRSVMADNQLREKEARHALELLKKKLEAKFRRIDSHVKLLGCNGDLSDTEIAKLADFHKVKPQIIQRRVDRWKKKHGGALEVHLSQILIDKKPDEKTIQKIAAQFDTSPAEAQAVLKKLLEDRSREVDAYINIQIRKGFMTQKEISSIAQIYSLNQGDVLRLIRCPIKKESESELDYIFQLDSTVEQVINENLKIVEQDSLYSFLGLFPGSTLESLQKKALEKEKEIRKISQKDAFVTASGVLAGQSISIFKTDESRYAYDVSRARSLLKNLNRDLTLTVNNNTVRPEYYHHLLRKAVSFGADPDEARQHIVDYCQSKKWNIKLPKKKIDFKRYSRVALITASVFLIAGATFWYFYFSKQRLEEAYIRTIAEANQQPTLEAQVRVYERYIKNTDQEDLKERAAKNIESLQNRIVQRDFKIVDQTADKLYPDKQYEEINNLYTQFLSRHGNSAWADKIREKSALIPDLIDERDYQALLDIASDEPEKKAHAGADYLRRHPDGAHVGPVRKIIKAVEPKYYQNIIVDLQQCEKKQDWHQCITLCSRFIDVYRDSNAALDLKQKRDNYQISLQNAAVLEKLMARAGGAEAQPDAIRSVFEAFIRESPNSPAASLVREKLATINQQLDRQEADRELEKLQSMMKDKNGRFSIKKTDTFHDKKTGLTWTLLDSRLSTGHCINYDEARKAVNKMKLGGYTDWRLPNARELIGLYAGADAFKGASSAWYWSSDSFKRYSAGWITLVDVVTPEPQPLVQKQNANTCGWFRAVRP
;
A
#
# COMPACT_ATOMS: atom_id res chain seq x y z
N MET A 1 -20.49 18.59 6.77
CA MET A 1 -20.85 17.80 7.98
C MET A 1 -21.42 16.47 7.55
N SER A 2 -21.09 15.38 8.25
CA SER A 2 -22.01 14.24 8.30
C SER A 2 -23.22 14.66 9.15
N ARG A 3 -24.44 14.46 8.64
CA ARG A 3 -25.70 14.66 9.40
C ARG A 3 -25.56 14.04 10.80
N ILE A 4 -25.81 14.83 11.86
CA ILE A 4 -25.75 14.35 13.25
C ILE A 4 -26.86 13.33 13.44
N ASN A 5 -26.50 12.14 13.90
CA ASN A 5 -27.43 11.04 14.03
C ASN A 5 -28.35 11.20 15.25
N PHE A 6 -29.64 10.93 15.08
CA PHE A 6 -30.65 11.24 16.11
C PHE A 6 -30.55 10.35 17.36
N TYR A 7 -30.06 9.12 17.26
CA TYR A 7 -29.81 8.29 18.45
C TYR A 7 -28.70 8.88 19.34
N GLN A 8 -27.66 9.47 18.73
CA GLN A 8 -26.59 10.14 19.47
C GLN A 8 -27.08 11.44 20.08
N LEU A 9 -27.86 12.21 19.32
CA LEU A 9 -28.39 13.50 19.76
C LEU A 9 -29.38 13.37 20.93
N LEU A 10 -30.21 12.32 20.90
CA LEU A 10 -31.18 12.01 21.94
C LEU A 10 -30.60 11.20 23.11
N GLU A 11 -29.34 10.76 23.00
CA GLU A 11 -28.66 9.88 23.96
C GLU A 11 -29.42 8.57 24.22
N LEU A 12 -29.95 7.98 23.15
CA LEU A 12 -30.65 6.70 23.18
C LEU A 12 -29.66 5.53 23.15
N LYS A 13 -30.09 4.35 23.63
CA LYS A 13 -29.31 3.12 23.48
C LYS A 13 -29.17 2.77 22.00
N ILE A 14 -27.93 2.55 21.55
CA ILE A 14 -27.60 2.22 20.15
C ILE A 14 -27.49 0.70 19.94
N ASN A 15 -27.12 -0.06 20.98
CA ASN A 15 -26.97 -1.50 20.91
C ASN A 15 -27.40 -2.19 22.21
N PRO A 16 -28.53 -2.92 22.23
CA PRO A 16 -29.55 -2.96 21.17
C PRO A 16 -30.18 -1.56 20.95
N PRO A 17 -30.64 -1.24 19.73
CA PRO A 17 -31.22 0.06 19.44
C PRO A 17 -32.57 0.23 20.16
N GLU A 18 -32.74 1.36 20.86
CA GLU A 18 -33.99 1.68 21.54
C GLU A 18 -35.13 1.81 20.52
N SER A 19 -36.19 1.03 20.73
CA SER A 19 -37.31 0.92 19.79
C SER A 19 -38.64 1.32 20.42
N ASP A 20 -38.68 1.52 21.75
CA ASP A 20 -39.88 1.91 22.48
C ASP A 20 -40.25 3.39 22.17
N PRO A 21 -41.41 3.66 21.54
CA PRO A 21 -41.86 5.01 21.23
C PRO A 21 -42.00 5.91 22.47
N GLN A 22 -42.37 5.36 23.63
CA GLN A 22 -42.54 6.16 24.86
C GLN A 22 -41.19 6.64 25.40
N VAL A 23 -40.18 5.76 25.39
CA VAL A 23 -38.81 6.10 25.80
C VAL A 23 -38.23 7.16 24.87
N ILE A 24 -38.45 7.02 23.55
CA ILE A 24 -37.99 7.97 22.54
C ILE A 24 -38.62 9.35 22.74
N GLU A 25 -39.94 9.44 22.91
CA GLU A 25 -40.63 10.72 23.11
C GLU A 25 -40.21 11.39 24.43
N SER A 26 -39.99 10.59 25.49
CA SER A 26 -39.45 11.10 26.76
C SER A 26 -38.05 11.70 26.58
N ALA A 27 -37.19 11.07 25.78
CA ALA A 27 -35.85 11.55 25.47
C ALA A 27 -35.88 12.84 24.63
N ILE A 28 -36.79 12.93 23.65
CA ILE A 28 -37.03 14.14 22.86
C ILE A 28 -37.46 15.30 23.75
N LYS A 29 -38.43 15.10 24.65
CA LYS A 29 -38.88 16.14 25.58
C LYS A 29 -37.76 16.59 26.51
N ARG A 30 -36.98 15.65 27.07
CA ARG A 30 -35.81 15.94 27.90
C ARG A 30 -34.81 16.83 27.16
N LYS A 31 -34.41 16.43 25.94
CA LYS A 31 -33.46 17.20 25.13
C LYS A 31 -34.00 18.54 24.65
N GLN A 32 -35.29 18.63 24.33
CA GLN A 32 -35.95 19.89 24.02
C GLN A 32 -35.82 20.89 25.19
N THR A 33 -36.08 20.46 26.43
CA THR A 33 -35.92 21.36 27.60
C THR A 33 -34.48 21.79 27.83
N GLU A 34 -33.51 20.88 27.64
CA GLU A 34 -32.09 21.18 27.75
C GLU A 34 -31.64 22.22 26.71
N TRP A 35 -32.01 22.03 25.45
CA TRP A 35 -31.66 22.98 24.38
C TRP A 35 -32.36 24.32 24.54
N SER A 36 -33.61 24.35 25.01
CA SER A 36 -34.31 25.61 25.32
C SER A 36 -33.60 26.42 26.40
N ARG A 37 -33.04 25.78 27.44
CA ARG A 37 -32.22 26.45 28.47
C ARG A 37 -30.91 26.98 27.89
N LEU A 38 -30.27 26.22 27.01
CA LEU A 38 -28.99 26.59 26.40
C LEU A 38 -29.12 27.59 25.24
N ARG A 39 -30.34 27.93 24.79
CA ARG A 39 -30.63 28.76 23.60
C ARG A 39 -29.87 30.10 23.58
N ASN A 40 -29.71 30.72 24.75
CA ASN A 40 -29.04 32.01 24.93
C ASN A 40 -27.64 31.88 25.58
N HIS A 41 -27.11 30.66 25.70
CA HIS A 41 -25.78 30.44 26.29
C HIS A 41 -24.67 31.04 25.40
N PRO A 42 -23.68 31.77 25.95
CA PRO A 42 -22.66 32.48 25.17
C PRO A 42 -21.93 31.62 24.13
N THR A 43 -21.58 30.39 24.49
CA THR A 43 -20.83 29.46 23.61
C THR A 43 -21.66 28.32 23.02
N LYS A 44 -22.85 28.03 23.58
CA LYS A 44 -23.67 26.85 23.20
C LYS A 44 -25.01 27.22 22.56
N GLY A 45 -25.36 28.51 22.54
CA GLY A 45 -26.66 28.99 22.07
C GLY A 45 -26.92 28.77 20.58
N THR A 46 -25.90 28.89 19.74
CA THR A 46 -26.02 28.64 18.29
C THR A 46 -26.37 27.18 18.00
N GLN A 47 -25.67 26.25 18.65
CA GLN A 47 -25.89 24.81 18.49
C GLN A 47 -27.26 24.39 19.05
N ALA A 48 -27.65 24.93 20.21
CA ALA A 48 -28.96 24.68 20.80
C ALA A 48 -30.12 25.15 19.90
N ARG A 49 -29.99 26.33 19.25
CA ARG A 49 -30.98 26.82 18.27
C ARG A 49 -31.10 25.90 17.05
N GLN A 50 -29.97 25.37 16.55
CA GLN A 50 -29.97 24.40 15.46
C GLN A 50 -30.70 23.11 15.85
N TYR A 51 -30.42 22.54 17.03
CA TYR A 51 -31.12 21.33 17.48
C TYR A 51 -32.62 21.54 17.71
N ILE A 52 -33.01 22.71 18.22
CA ILE A 52 -34.43 23.08 18.33
C ILE A 52 -35.10 23.11 16.96
N SER A 53 -34.45 23.68 15.93
CA SER A 53 -35.01 23.69 14.56
C SER A 53 -35.18 22.30 13.95
N LEU A 54 -34.39 21.32 14.39
CA LEU A 54 -34.46 19.92 13.94
C LEU A 54 -35.52 19.09 14.68
N LEU A 55 -36.14 19.59 15.76
CA LEU A 55 -37.08 18.81 16.58
C LEU A 55 -38.25 18.22 15.78
N THR A 56 -38.75 18.95 14.79
CA THR A 56 -39.83 18.48 13.91
C THR A 56 -39.38 17.29 13.05
N GLU A 57 -38.16 17.35 12.50
CA GLU A 57 -37.57 16.26 11.72
C GLU A 57 -37.19 15.06 12.60
N ILE A 58 -36.68 15.31 13.81
CA ILE A 58 -36.36 14.25 14.79
C ILE A 58 -37.63 13.48 15.14
N ARG A 59 -38.73 14.18 15.45
CA ARG A 59 -40.02 13.54 15.75
C ARG A 59 -40.55 12.74 14.57
N SER A 60 -40.48 13.27 13.35
CA SER A 60 -40.98 12.54 12.17
C SER A 60 -40.16 11.28 11.86
N VAL A 61 -38.82 11.37 11.91
CA VAL A 61 -37.92 10.23 11.62
C VAL A 61 -37.96 9.17 12.71
N MET A 62 -38.11 9.56 13.98
CA MET A 62 -38.11 8.62 15.10
C MET A 62 -39.49 7.98 15.37
N ALA A 63 -40.57 8.58 14.85
CA ALA A 63 -41.93 8.01 14.89
C ALA A 63 -42.14 6.91 13.84
N ASP A 64 -41.52 7.04 12.67
CA ASP A 64 -41.59 6.03 11.60
C ASP A 64 -40.62 4.87 11.86
N ASN A 65 -41.13 3.63 11.83
CA ASN A 65 -40.33 2.46 12.15
C ASN A 65 -39.18 2.20 11.15
N GLN A 66 -39.41 2.37 9.84
CA GLN A 66 -38.40 2.12 8.81
C GLN A 66 -37.30 3.20 8.82
N LEU A 67 -37.69 4.46 8.99
CA LEU A 67 -36.74 5.58 9.09
C LEU A 67 -35.92 5.50 10.37
N ARG A 68 -36.57 5.14 11.50
CA ARG A 68 -35.89 4.90 12.78
C ARG A 68 -34.89 3.76 12.69
N GLU A 69 -35.23 2.63 12.06
CA GLU A 69 -34.30 1.52 11.86
C GLU A 69 -33.10 1.91 10.98
N LYS A 70 -33.31 2.73 9.95
CA LYS A 70 -32.23 3.25 9.11
C LYS A 70 -31.30 4.17 9.90
N GLU A 71 -31.87 5.04 10.72
CA GLU A 71 -31.12 5.93 11.61
C GLU A 71 -30.37 5.14 12.71
N ALA A 72 -30.97 4.08 13.24
CA ALA A 72 -30.34 3.17 14.21
C ALA A 72 -29.16 2.41 13.60
N ARG A 73 -29.31 1.90 12.36
CA ARG A 73 -28.23 1.24 11.62
C ARG A 73 -27.04 2.17 11.38
N HIS A 74 -27.31 3.41 10.99
CA HIS A 74 -26.25 4.42 10.82
C HIS A 74 -25.59 4.78 12.16
N ALA A 75 -26.35 4.88 13.25
CA ALA A 75 -25.82 5.09 14.60
C ALA A 75 -24.88 3.95 15.02
N LEU A 76 -25.27 2.70 14.73
CA LEU A 76 -24.47 1.50 14.97
C LEU A 76 -23.19 1.51 14.14
N GLU A 77 -23.23 1.91 12.88
CA GLU A 77 -22.05 2.03 12.02
C GLU A 77 -21.06 3.07 12.55
N LEU A 78 -21.54 4.24 12.97
CA LEU A 78 -20.72 5.27 13.62
C LEU A 78 -20.11 4.78 14.92
N LEU A 79 -20.88 4.06 15.75
CA LEU A 79 -20.40 3.45 16.98
C LEU A 79 -19.32 2.39 16.69
N LYS A 80 -19.53 1.54 15.67
CA LYS A 80 -18.53 0.56 15.20
C LYS A 80 -17.24 1.26 14.79
N LYS A 81 -17.30 2.32 13.98
CA LYS A 81 -16.11 3.10 13.58
C LYS A 81 -15.36 3.68 14.79
N LYS A 82 -16.07 4.25 15.77
CA LYS A 82 -15.47 4.76 17.02
C LYS A 82 -14.82 3.63 17.85
N LEU A 83 -15.50 2.50 17.99
CA LEU A 83 -15.00 1.34 18.71
C LEU A 83 -13.79 0.71 17.99
N GLU A 84 -13.80 0.62 16.67
CA GLU A 84 -12.67 0.15 15.87
C GLU A 84 -11.43 1.01 16.09
N ALA A 85 -11.54 2.34 16.08
CA ALA A 85 -10.43 3.23 16.39
C ALA A 85 -9.89 2.99 17.82
N LYS A 86 -10.77 2.80 18.81
CA LYS A 86 -10.39 2.44 20.18
C LYS A 86 -9.69 1.08 20.23
N PHE A 87 -10.22 0.08 19.54
CA PHE A 87 -9.63 -1.27 19.49
C PHE A 87 -8.29 -1.29 18.76
N ARG A 88 -8.08 -0.49 17.72
CA ARG A 88 -6.76 -0.34 17.08
C ARG A 88 -5.70 0.17 18.06
N ARG A 89 -6.06 1.15 18.91
CA ARG A 89 -5.17 1.63 19.98
C ARG A 89 -4.89 0.53 21.01
N ILE A 90 -5.90 -0.24 21.40
CA ILE A 90 -5.73 -1.37 22.32
C ILE A 90 -4.79 -2.42 21.71
N ASP A 91 -5.02 -2.82 20.46
CA ASP A 91 -4.20 -3.81 19.76
C ASP A 91 -2.74 -3.36 19.63
N SER A 92 -2.49 -2.06 19.41
CA SER A 92 -1.13 -1.52 19.38
C SER A 92 -0.42 -1.68 20.73
N HIS A 93 -1.12 -1.49 21.85
CA HIS A 93 -0.53 -1.68 23.18
C HIS A 93 -0.39 -3.15 23.55
N VAL A 94 -1.33 -4.00 23.12
CA VAL A 94 -1.20 -5.46 23.24
C VAL A 94 0.03 -5.95 22.47
N LYS A 95 0.27 -5.45 21.24
CA LYS A 95 1.48 -5.77 20.47
C LYS A 95 2.76 -5.31 21.18
N LEU A 96 2.74 -4.12 21.78
CA LEU A 96 3.87 -3.55 22.51
C LEU A 96 4.26 -4.41 23.72
N LEU A 97 3.28 -4.79 24.56
CA LEU A 97 3.53 -5.61 25.74
C LEU A 97 3.77 -7.09 25.38
N GLY A 98 3.14 -7.56 24.30
CA GLY A 98 3.30 -8.92 23.76
C GLY A 98 4.70 -9.23 23.21
N CYS A 99 5.58 -8.24 23.03
CA CYS A 99 6.99 -8.48 22.65
C CYS A 99 7.75 -9.39 23.65
N ASN A 100 7.22 -9.58 24.86
CA ASN A 100 7.79 -10.47 25.87
C ASN A 100 7.24 -11.90 25.85
N GLY A 101 6.33 -12.22 24.93
CA GLY A 101 5.65 -13.51 24.84
C GLY A 101 4.20 -13.37 25.29
N ASP A 102 3.96 -13.59 26.57
CA ASP A 102 2.62 -13.55 27.17
C ASP A 102 2.45 -12.34 28.08
N LEU A 103 1.26 -11.74 28.03
CA LEU A 103 0.86 -10.67 28.95
C LEU A 103 0.37 -11.31 30.25
N SER A 104 0.95 -10.89 31.37
CA SER A 104 0.49 -11.26 32.71
C SER A 104 -0.88 -10.66 33.03
N ASP A 105 -1.63 -11.27 33.95
CA ASP A 105 -2.91 -10.71 34.43
C ASP A 105 -2.78 -9.29 34.97
N THR A 106 -1.62 -8.96 35.54
CA THR A 106 -1.30 -7.61 36.02
C THR A 106 -1.16 -6.60 34.87
N GLU A 107 -0.59 -6.99 33.74
CA GLU A 107 -0.47 -6.15 32.54
C GLU A 107 -1.82 -5.99 31.84
N ILE A 108 -2.64 -7.04 31.84
CA ILE A 108 -4.01 -7.01 31.30
C ILE A 108 -4.88 -6.07 32.14
N ALA A 109 -4.78 -6.11 33.47
CA ALA A 109 -5.46 -5.19 34.36
C ALA A 109 -5.01 -3.73 34.13
N LYS A 110 -3.70 -3.48 34.07
CA LYS A 110 -3.14 -2.15 33.76
C LYS A 110 -3.65 -1.60 32.42
N LEU A 111 -3.68 -2.43 31.37
CA LEU A 111 -4.23 -2.05 30.07
C LEU A 111 -5.74 -1.76 30.12
N ALA A 112 -6.49 -2.55 30.88
CA ALA A 112 -7.92 -2.40 31.04
C ALA A 112 -8.25 -1.04 31.69
N ASP A 113 -7.53 -0.69 32.75
CA ASP A 113 -7.65 0.60 33.44
C ASP A 113 -7.25 1.78 32.55
N PHE A 114 -6.12 1.66 31.84
CA PHE A 114 -5.64 2.70 30.93
C PHE A 114 -6.65 3.02 29.82
N HIS A 115 -7.28 2.00 29.23
CA HIS A 115 -8.28 2.17 28.17
C HIS A 115 -9.71 2.38 28.69
N LYS A 116 -9.92 2.32 30.01
CA LYS A 116 -11.24 2.35 30.65
C LYS A 116 -12.17 1.30 30.03
N VAL A 117 -11.73 0.05 30.02
CA VAL A 117 -12.50 -1.11 29.51
C VAL A 117 -12.40 -2.27 30.50
N LYS A 118 -13.29 -3.25 30.38
CA LYS A 118 -13.23 -4.45 31.24
C LYS A 118 -12.02 -5.32 30.87
N PRO A 119 -11.32 -5.95 31.84
CA PRO A 119 -10.19 -6.85 31.58
C PRO A 119 -10.50 -7.96 30.57
N GLN A 120 -11.72 -8.51 30.61
CA GLN A 120 -12.20 -9.52 29.66
C GLN A 120 -12.14 -9.06 28.19
N ILE A 121 -12.31 -7.76 27.92
CA ILE A 121 -12.20 -7.22 26.57
C ILE A 121 -10.74 -7.27 26.12
N ILE A 122 -9.81 -6.87 26.99
CA ILE A 122 -8.37 -6.93 26.72
C ILE A 122 -7.93 -8.38 26.50
N GLN A 123 -8.38 -9.31 27.34
CA GLN A 123 -8.10 -10.75 27.19
C GLN A 123 -8.46 -11.26 25.80
N ARG A 124 -9.68 -10.98 25.33
CA ARG A 124 -10.13 -11.36 23.97
C ARG A 124 -9.26 -10.75 22.86
N ARG A 125 -8.69 -9.56 23.07
CA ARG A 125 -7.74 -8.94 22.13
C ARG A 125 -6.38 -9.62 22.16
N VAL A 126 -5.90 -9.98 23.35
CA VAL A 126 -4.67 -10.77 23.53
C VAL A 126 -4.80 -12.12 22.83
N ASP A 127 -5.89 -12.86 23.04
CA ASP A 127 -6.13 -14.16 22.39
C ASP A 127 -6.17 -14.04 20.86
N ARG A 128 -6.80 -12.97 20.36
CA ARG A 128 -6.83 -12.66 18.92
C ARG A 128 -5.44 -12.33 18.38
N TRP A 129 -4.64 -11.58 19.14
CA TRP A 129 -3.26 -11.26 18.77
C TRP A 129 -2.40 -12.53 18.72
N LYS A 130 -2.49 -13.41 19.73
CA LYS A 130 -1.81 -14.71 19.76
C LYS A 130 -2.09 -15.54 18.51
N LYS A 131 -3.36 -15.64 18.10
CA LYS A 131 -3.77 -16.38 16.89
C LYS A 131 -3.21 -15.81 15.57
N LYS A 132 -2.88 -14.51 15.50
CA LYS A 132 -2.59 -13.83 14.23
C LYS A 132 -1.13 -13.40 14.05
N HIS A 133 -0.46 -12.98 15.13
CA HIS A 133 0.91 -12.43 15.10
C HIS A 133 1.73 -12.78 16.36
N GLY A 134 1.19 -13.60 17.27
CA GLY A 134 1.78 -13.88 18.59
C GLY A 134 2.07 -15.36 18.80
N GLY A 135 2.43 -16.09 17.74
CA GLY A 135 2.98 -17.43 17.89
C GLY A 135 4.27 -17.35 18.71
N ALA A 136 4.48 -18.28 19.65
CA ALA A 136 5.65 -18.27 20.52
C ALA A 136 6.97 -18.20 19.73
N LEU A 137 7.01 -18.85 18.56
CA LEU A 137 8.11 -18.81 17.60
C LEU A 137 8.34 -17.40 17.01
N GLU A 138 7.31 -16.68 16.59
CA GLU A 138 7.42 -15.33 16.00
C GLU A 138 7.93 -14.33 17.04
N VAL A 139 7.43 -14.41 18.28
CA VAL A 139 7.90 -13.57 19.38
C VAL A 139 9.35 -13.86 19.73
N HIS A 140 9.73 -15.14 19.85
CA HIS A 140 11.10 -15.55 20.15
C HIS A 140 12.09 -15.10 19.07
N LEU A 141 11.75 -15.30 17.78
CA LEU A 141 12.56 -14.81 16.66
C LEU A 141 12.66 -13.28 16.67
N SER A 142 11.59 -12.57 17.03
CA SER A 142 11.60 -11.11 17.12
C SER A 142 12.54 -10.58 18.21
N GLN A 143 12.66 -11.31 19.34
CA GLN A 143 13.57 -11.01 20.44
C GLN A 143 15.02 -11.24 20.03
N ILE A 144 15.34 -12.38 19.40
CA ILE A 144 16.70 -12.67 18.93
C ILE A 144 17.17 -11.62 17.91
N LEU A 145 16.27 -11.20 17.02
CA LEU A 145 16.53 -10.15 16.06
C LEU A 145 16.81 -8.78 16.69
N ILE A 146 16.66 -8.57 18.00
CA ILE A 146 17.10 -7.35 18.69
C ILE A 146 18.63 -7.34 18.83
N ASP A 147 19.23 -8.50 19.09
CA ASP A 147 20.66 -8.62 19.34
C ASP A 147 21.45 -8.89 18.06
N LYS A 148 21.05 -9.90 17.28
CA LYS A 148 21.72 -10.27 16.02
C LYS A 148 20.82 -11.09 15.11
N LYS A 149 21.05 -11.00 13.80
CA LYS A 149 20.44 -11.93 12.82
C LYS A 149 20.88 -13.38 13.15
N PRO A 150 19.93 -14.31 13.38
CA PRO A 150 20.25 -15.70 13.68
C PRO A 150 20.89 -16.38 12.47
N ASP A 151 21.94 -17.16 12.71
CA ASP A 151 22.58 -18.03 11.72
C ASP A 151 21.78 -19.32 11.52
N GLU A 152 22.05 -20.02 10.42
CA GLU A 152 21.30 -21.21 10.00
C GLU A 152 21.30 -22.32 11.08
N LYS A 153 22.41 -22.46 11.82
CA LYS A 153 22.52 -23.40 12.96
C LYS A 153 21.62 -23.00 14.14
N THR A 154 21.49 -21.71 14.40
CA THR A 154 20.59 -21.21 15.46
C THR A 154 19.12 -21.37 15.05
N ILE A 155 18.79 -21.18 13.76
CA ILE A 155 17.44 -21.42 13.24
C ILE A 155 17.05 -22.91 13.39
N GLN A 156 17.95 -23.84 13.10
CA GLN A 156 17.72 -25.28 13.30
C GLN A 156 17.44 -25.62 14.77
N LYS A 157 18.18 -25.02 15.71
CA LYS A 157 17.94 -25.20 17.16
C LYS A 157 16.60 -24.64 17.60
N ILE A 158 16.21 -23.47 17.10
CA ILE A 158 14.93 -22.84 17.40
C ILE A 158 13.78 -23.68 16.83
N ALA A 159 13.91 -24.16 15.60
CA ALA A 159 12.90 -25.03 14.99
C ALA A 159 12.63 -26.27 15.86
N ALA A 160 13.71 -26.90 16.35
CA ALA A 160 13.62 -28.03 17.28
C ALA A 160 13.03 -27.66 18.66
N GLN A 161 13.30 -26.45 19.17
CA GLN A 161 12.76 -25.98 20.45
C GLN A 161 11.24 -25.74 20.43
N PHE A 162 10.68 -25.39 19.26
CA PHE A 162 9.26 -25.06 19.09
C PHE A 162 8.47 -26.15 18.36
N ASP A 163 9.04 -27.36 18.18
CA ASP A 163 8.43 -28.48 17.44
C ASP A 163 7.96 -28.07 16.02
N THR A 164 8.77 -27.28 15.31
CA THR A 164 8.47 -26.78 13.95
C THR A 164 9.56 -27.18 12.95
N SER A 165 9.27 -27.10 11.66
CA SER A 165 10.29 -27.34 10.63
C SER A 165 11.25 -26.15 10.50
N PRO A 166 12.55 -26.36 10.18
CA PRO A 166 13.48 -25.28 9.88
C PRO A 166 12.99 -24.35 8.75
N ALA A 167 12.25 -24.90 7.79
CA ALA A 167 11.65 -24.14 6.69
C ALA A 167 10.57 -23.16 7.18
N GLU A 168 9.71 -23.57 8.12
CA GLU A 168 8.69 -22.69 8.72
C GLU A 168 9.32 -21.60 9.57
N ALA A 169 10.30 -21.93 10.41
CA ALA A 169 11.04 -20.94 11.20
C ALA A 169 11.74 -19.91 10.31
N GLN A 170 12.31 -20.34 9.17
CA GLN A 170 12.93 -19.46 8.20
C GLN A 170 11.92 -18.60 7.44
N ALA A 171 10.71 -19.12 7.15
CA ALA A 171 9.63 -18.33 6.54
C ALA A 171 9.13 -17.22 7.49
N VAL A 172 8.97 -17.52 8.78
CA VAL A 172 8.61 -16.52 9.80
C VAL A 172 9.71 -15.46 9.93
N LEU A 173 10.98 -15.87 9.97
CA LEU A 173 12.12 -14.96 10.00
C LEU A 173 12.15 -14.04 8.77
N LYS A 174 11.94 -14.60 7.57
CA LYS A 174 11.89 -13.85 6.31
C LYS A 174 10.79 -12.79 6.34
N LYS A 175 9.58 -13.17 6.78
CA LYS A 175 8.45 -12.25 6.94
C LYS A 175 8.78 -11.11 7.91
N LEU A 176 9.39 -11.41 9.06
CA LEU A 176 9.81 -10.38 10.02
C LEU A 176 10.86 -9.40 9.44
N LEU A 177 11.79 -9.90 8.64
CA LEU A 177 12.78 -9.06 7.96
C LEU A 177 12.14 -8.19 6.87
N GLU A 178 11.19 -8.74 6.09
CA GLU A 178 10.41 -7.97 5.11
C GLU A 178 9.59 -6.86 5.77
N ASP A 179 8.95 -7.14 6.91
CA ASP A 179 8.23 -6.14 7.71
C ASP A 179 9.16 -4.99 8.15
N ARG A 180 10.37 -5.34 8.65
CA ARG A 180 11.38 -4.35 9.06
C ARG A 180 11.90 -3.53 7.87
N SER A 181 12.14 -4.15 6.71
CA SER A 181 12.54 -3.45 5.49
C SER A 181 11.48 -2.47 5.01
N ARG A 182 10.18 -2.81 5.14
CA ARG A 182 9.08 -1.89 4.82
C ARG A 182 9.02 -0.68 5.75
N GLU A 183 9.28 -0.88 7.05
CA GLU A 183 9.37 0.23 8.01
C GLU A 183 10.56 1.16 7.69
N VAL A 184 11.70 0.59 7.27
CA VAL A 184 12.88 1.35 6.82
C VAL A 184 12.59 2.12 5.54
N ASP A 185 11.96 1.50 4.54
CA ASP A 185 11.56 2.19 3.30
C ASP A 185 10.62 3.36 3.57
N ALA A 186 9.65 3.18 4.48
CA ALA A 186 8.76 4.27 4.91
C ALA A 186 9.53 5.44 5.55
N TYR A 187 10.52 5.16 6.40
CA TYR A 187 11.40 6.17 6.99
C TYR A 187 12.23 6.89 5.93
N ILE A 188 12.88 6.13 5.02
CA ILE A 188 13.70 6.69 3.94
C ILE A 188 12.86 7.61 3.03
N ASN A 189 11.62 7.24 2.71
CA ASN A 189 10.72 8.08 1.91
C ASN A 189 10.33 9.42 2.57
N ILE A 190 10.45 9.52 3.91
CA ILE A 190 10.32 10.80 4.63
C ILE A 190 11.65 11.57 4.52
N GLN A 191 12.77 10.90 4.78
CA GLN A 191 14.10 11.52 4.81
C GLN A 191 14.64 11.96 3.45
N ILE A 192 14.25 11.32 2.34
CA ILE A 192 14.69 11.74 0.98
C ILE A 192 14.33 13.22 0.71
N ARG A 193 13.27 13.76 1.35
CA ARG A 193 12.85 15.16 1.23
C ARG A 193 13.84 16.15 1.84
N LYS A 194 14.68 15.69 2.78
CA LYS A 194 15.84 16.42 3.32
C LYS A 194 16.89 16.69 2.23
N GLY A 195 16.85 15.95 1.11
CA GLY A 195 17.77 16.05 -0.01
C GLY A 195 19.09 15.28 0.17
N PHE A 196 19.33 14.71 1.35
CA PHE A 196 20.50 13.86 1.64
C PHE A 196 20.25 12.98 2.88
N MET A 197 21.04 11.93 3.03
CA MET A 197 21.12 11.13 4.28
C MET A 197 22.56 11.05 4.77
N THR A 198 22.77 10.93 6.08
CA THR A 198 24.11 10.85 6.66
C THR A 198 24.55 9.40 6.86
N GLN A 199 25.87 9.15 6.82
CA GLN A 199 26.40 7.80 7.07
C GLN A 199 26.06 7.29 8.49
N LYS A 200 25.99 8.20 9.47
CA LYS A 200 25.59 7.89 10.86
C LYS A 200 24.13 7.47 10.95
N GLU A 201 23.21 8.21 10.32
CA GLU A 201 21.79 7.83 10.21
C GLU A 201 21.64 6.42 9.63
N ILE A 202 22.33 6.12 8.53
CA ILE A 202 22.30 4.80 7.87
C ILE A 202 22.77 3.69 8.82
N SER A 203 23.86 3.94 9.55
CA SER A 203 24.40 2.98 10.52
C SER A 203 23.43 2.74 11.69
N SER A 204 22.79 3.80 12.19
CA SER A 204 21.80 3.74 13.26
C SER A 204 20.54 2.99 12.84
N ILE A 205 20.05 3.19 11.61
CA ILE A 205 18.90 2.47 11.06
C ILE A 205 19.22 0.99 10.87
N ALA A 206 20.38 0.67 10.28
CA ALA A 206 20.83 -0.71 10.12
C ALA A 206 20.88 -1.44 11.47
N GLN A 207 21.34 -0.75 12.52
CA GLN A 207 21.37 -1.30 13.88
C GLN A 207 19.96 -1.48 14.48
N ILE A 208 19.08 -0.47 14.40
CA ILE A 208 17.73 -0.49 15.00
C ILE A 208 16.83 -1.54 14.34
N TYR A 209 17.03 -1.82 13.06
CA TYR A 209 16.22 -2.82 12.34
C TYR A 209 16.95 -4.17 12.19
N SER A 210 18.20 -4.28 12.66
CA SER A 210 19.06 -5.45 12.51
C SER A 210 19.18 -5.93 11.07
N LEU A 211 19.34 -4.97 10.16
CA LEU A 211 19.53 -5.17 8.72
C LEU A 211 21.00 -4.95 8.36
N ASN A 212 21.46 -5.54 7.24
CA ASN A 212 22.78 -5.21 6.73
C ASN A 212 22.79 -3.78 6.19
N GLN A 213 23.89 -3.05 6.40
CA GLN A 213 24.02 -1.70 5.85
C GLN A 213 23.87 -1.70 4.31
N GLY A 214 24.35 -2.74 3.62
CA GLY A 214 24.15 -2.90 2.17
C GLY A 214 22.68 -3.00 1.76
N ASP A 215 21.83 -3.63 2.57
CA ASP A 215 20.40 -3.74 2.30
C ASP A 215 19.69 -2.39 2.50
N VAL A 216 20.11 -1.61 3.51
CA VAL A 216 19.61 -0.25 3.74
C VAL A 216 20.08 0.69 2.63
N LEU A 217 21.34 0.61 2.20
CA LEU A 217 21.91 1.43 1.12
C LEU A 217 21.17 1.23 -0.21
N ARG A 218 20.71 0.00 -0.51
CA ARG A 218 19.90 -0.30 -1.71
C ARG A 218 18.54 0.41 -1.73
N LEU A 219 18.02 0.81 -0.56
CA LEU A 219 16.74 1.50 -0.44
C LEU A 219 16.88 3.03 -0.56
N ILE A 220 18.09 3.55 -0.38
CA ILE A 220 18.36 5.00 -0.37
C ILE A 220 18.45 5.51 -1.81
N ARG A 221 17.71 6.59 -2.09
CA ARG A 221 17.65 7.22 -3.42
C ARG A 221 18.24 8.63 -3.47
N CYS A 222 18.80 9.11 -2.36
CA CYS A 222 19.38 10.45 -2.23
C CYS A 222 20.89 10.41 -1.92
N PRO A 223 21.63 11.49 -2.18
CA PRO A 223 23.07 11.59 -1.88
C PRO A 223 23.40 11.31 -0.41
N ILE A 224 24.53 10.64 -0.18
CA ILE A 224 25.04 10.33 1.17
C ILE A 224 26.15 11.32 1.53
N LYS A 225 26.01 12.01 2.67
CA LYS A 225 27.02 12.96 3.18
C LYS A 225 27.81 12.38 4.36
N LYS A 226 29.11 12.72 4.44
CA LYS A 226 29.96 12.53 5.63
C LYS A 226 29.91 13.82 6.46
N GLU A 227 29.80 13.70 7.78
CA GLU A 227 29.23 14.68 8.73
C GLU A 227 29.86 16.09 8.86
N SER A 228 29.03 17.05 9.30
CA SER A 228 29.24 17.85 10.52
C SER A 228 27.88 18.13 11.22
N GLU A 229 27.81 17.92 12.54
CA GLU A 229 26.60 17.97 13.41
C GLU A 229 26.10 19.40 13.74
N SER A 230 26.71 20.43 13.17
CA SER A 230 26.53 21.84 13.56
C SER A 230 25.29 22.60 13.08
N GLU A 231 25.10 22.61 11.76
CA GLU A 231 24.52 23.79 11.09
C GLU A 231 23.15 23.54 10.44
N LEU A 232 22.70 22.28 10.38
CA LEU A 232 21.53 21.89 9.57
C LEU A 232 20.21 21.76 10.36
N ASP A 233 20.26 21.65 11.69
CA ASP A 233 19.08 21.43 12.54
C ASP A 233 18.18 22.67 12.71
N TYR A 234 18.70 23.86 12.40
CA TYR A 234 17.95 25.12 12.40
C TYR A 234 17.25 25.40 11.07
N ILE A 235 17.65 24.75 9.96
CA ILE A 235 17.18 25.10 8.61
C ILE A 235 15.77 24.55 8.33
N PHE A 236 15.35 23.47 8.99
CA PHE A 236 14.09 22.77 8.71
C PHE A 236 13.11 22.76 9.89
N GLN A 237 12.97 23.89 10.59
CA GLN A 237 11.97 24.04 11.65
C GLN A 237 10.77 24.84 11.17
N LEU A 238 9.58 24.30 11.41
CA LEU A 238 8.34 25.06 11.22
C LEU A 238 8.23 26.12 12.32
N ASP A 239 7.79 27.33 11.95
CA ASP A 239 7.52 28.38 12.93
C ASP A 239 6.52 27.88 13.99
N SER A 240 6.86 28.11 15.27
CA SER A 240 6.08 27.60 16.41
C SER A 240 4.63 28.09 16.43
N THR A 241 4.36 29.29 15.92
CA THR A 241 3.00 29.84 15.82
C THR A 241 2.21 29.14 14.73
N VAL A 242 2.85 28.84 13.59
CA VAL A 242 2.24 28.07 12.49
C VAL A 242 1.93 26.64 12.94
N GLU A 243 2.86 25.99 13.66
CA GLU A 243 2.63 24.67 14.26
C GLU A 243 1.43 24.68 15.21
N GLN A 244 1.34 25.66 16.10
CA GLN A 244 0.24 25.77 17.06
C GLN A 244 -1.10 25.97 16.34
N VAL A 245 -1.16 26.88 15.36
CA VAL A 245 -2.35 27.14 14.55
C VAL A 245 -2.82 25.87 13.84
N ILE A 246 -1.91 25.11 13.23
CA ILE A 246 -2.27 23.86 12.56
C ILE A 246 -2.83 22.85 13.55
N ASN A 247 -2.16 22.63 14.67
CA ASN A 247 -2.57 21.65 15.67
C ASN A 247 -3.92 21.99 16.34
N GLU A 248 -4.18 23.25 16.62
CA GLU A 248 -5.46 23.71 17.18
C GLU A 248 -6.61 23.52 16.18
N ASN A 249 -6.41 23.90 14.92
CA ASN A 249 -7.43 23.75 13.90
C ASN A 249 -7.66 22.26 13.53
N LEU A 250 -6.61 21.42 13.52
CA LEU A 250 -6.74 19.97 13.31
C LEU A 250 -7.63 19.30 14.38
N LYS A 251 -7.54 19.75 15.64
CA LYS A 251 -8.43 19.29 16.71
C LYS A 251 -9.90 19.64 16.45
N ILE A 252 -10.17 20.82 15.91
CA ILE A 252 -11.54 21.27 15.57
C ILE A 252 -12.13 20.43 14.44
N VAL A 253 -11.33 20.09 13.43
CA VAL A 253 -11.80 19.27 12.28
C VAL A 253 -11.73 17.76 12.54
N GLU A 254 -11.31 17.34 13.74
CA GLU A 254 -11.10 15.94 14.16
C GLU A 254 -10.18 15.16 13.21
N GLN A 255 -9.10 15.79 12.74
CA GLN A 255 -8.09 15.19 11.88
C GLN A 255 -6.74 15.08 12.60
N ASP A 256 -5.91 14.12 12.20
CA ASP A 256 -4.62 13.85 12.86
C ASP A 256 -3.45 14.59 12.20
N SER A 257 -3.63 15.08 10.97
CA SER A 257 -2.59 15.70 10.16
C SER A 257 -3.18 16.46 8.98
N LEU A 258 -2.37 17.32 8.35
CA LEU A 258 -2.72 17.96 7.08
C LEU A 258 -2.93 16.91 5.98
N TYR A 259 -2.19 15.80 6.02
CA TYR A 259 -2.39 14.67 5.11
C TYR A 259 -3.79 14.08 5.22
N SER A 260 -4.25 13.75 6.45
CA SER A 260 -5.59 13.20 6.65
C SER A 260 -6.69 14.22 6.32
N PHE A 261 -6.44 15.50 6.58
CA PHE A 261 -7.34 16.60 6.19
C PHE A 261 -7.53 16.69 4.66
N LEU A 262 -6.46 16.48 3.88
CA LEU A 262 -6.54 16.41 2.42
C LEU A 262 -7.04 15.06 1.90
N GLY A 263 -7.10 14.03 2.74
CA GLY A 263 -7.44 12.66 2.36
C GLY A 263 -6.31 11.93 1.62
N LEU A 264 -5.06 12.34 1.86
CA LEU A 264 -3.85 11.77 1.28
C LEU A 264 -2.97 11.16 2.37
N PHE A 265 -1.98 10.36 1.97
CA PHE A 265 -1.03 9.74 2.91
C PHE A 265 0.31 10.50 2.89
N PRO A 266 1.12 10.44 3.97
CA PRO A 266 2.39 11.17 4.05
C PRO A 266 3.38 10.90 2.93
N GLY A 267 3.28 9.77 2.22
CA GLY A 267 4.10 9.40 1.06
C GLY A 267 3.53 9.81 -0.31
N SER A 268 2.42 10.54 -0.37
CA SER A 268 1.86 11.06 -1.63
C SER A 268 2.85 12.04 -2.31
N THR A 269 2.78 12.17 -3.64
CA THR A 269 3.63 13.11 -4.37
C THR A 269 3.29 14.57 -4.02
N LEU A 270 4.27 15.47 -4.11
CA LEU A 270 4.07 16.89 -3.81
C LEU A 270 2.96 17.50 -4.69
N GLU A 271 2.94 17.15 -5.98
CA GLU A 271 1.91 17.57 -6.93
C GLU A 271 0.49 17.15 -6.52
N SER A 272 0.35 15.91 -6.01
CA SER A 272 -0.94 15.41 -5.53
C SER A 272 -1.43 16.20 -4.32
N LEU A 273 -0.51 16.50 -3.37
CA LEU A 273 -0.81 17.29 -2.19
C LEU A 273 -1.19 18.73 -2.55
N GLN A 274 -0.46 19.36 -3.46
CA GLN A 274 -0.74 20.72 -3.95
C GLN A 274 -2.10 20.81 -4.64
N LYS A 275 -2.36 19.89 -5.58
CA LYS A 275 -3.64 19.81 -6.28
C LYS A 275 -4.78 19.63 -5.29
N LYS A 276 -4.61 18.72 -4.32
CA LYS A 276 -5.67 18.41 -3.35
C LYS A 276 -5.89 19.55 -2.35
N ALA A 277 -4.84 20.25 -1.95
CA ALA A 277 -4.94 21.44 -1.12
C ALA A 277 -5.73 22.55 -1.82
N LEU A 278 -5.48 22.79 -3.11
CA LEU A 278 -6.22 23.77 -3.92
C LEU A 278 -7.68 23.36 -4.16
N GLU A 279 -7.95 22.08 -4.43
CA GLU A 279 -9.33 21.56 -4.53
C GLU A 279 -10.08 21.77 -3.22
N LYS A 280 -9.46 21.40 -2.09
CA LYS A 280 -10.06 21.52 -0.76
C LYS A 280 -10.36 22.97 -0.40
N GLU A 281 -9.45 23.88 -0.76
CA GLU A 281 -9.62 25.31 -0.55
C GLU A 281 -10.79 25.88 -1.36
N LYS A 282 -10.91 25.50 -2.63
CA LYS A 282 -12.05 25.85 -3.49
C LYS A 282 -13.38 25.29 -2.97
N GLU A 283 -13.38 24.06 -2.45
CA GLU A 283 -14.56 23.44 -1.82
C GLU A 283 -15.04 24.26 -0.61
N ILE A 284 -14.11 24.63 0.27
CA ILE A 284 -14.43 25.36 1.51
C ILE A 284 -14.91 26.78 1.21
N ARG A 285 -14.33 27.46 0.20
CA ARG A 285 -14.79 28.79 -0.23
C ARG A 285 -16.22 28.82 -0.74
N LYS A 286 -16.75 27.72 -1.29
CA LYS A 286 -18.13 27.62 -1.77
C LYS A 286 -19.16 27.52 -0.63
N ILE A 287 -18.72 27.28 0.60
CA ILE A 287 -19.60 27.14 1.77
C ILE A 287 -19.94 28.54 2.29
N SER A 288 -21.21 28.94 2.15
CA SER A 288 -21.69 30.28 2.54
C SER A 288 -21.74 30.50 4.07
N GLN A 289 -21.96 29.44 4.85
CA GLN A 289 -22.09 29.54 6.31
C GLN A 289 -20.73 29.31 7.01
N LYS A 290 -20.20 30.35 7.65
CA LYS A 290 -18.93 30.29 8.40
C LYS A 290 -19.19 29.85 9.84
N ASP A 291 -19.07 28.57 10.11
CA ASP A 291 -19.00 28.04 11.48
C ASP A 291 -17.53 27.81 11.89
N ALA A 292 -17.30 27.38 13.14
CA ALA A 292 -15.95 27.10 13.65
C ALA A 292 -15.21 26.03 12.81
N PHE A 293 -15.93 25.05 12.26
CA PHE A 293 -15.35 23.98 11.44
C PHE A 293 -14.92 24.49 10.06
N VAL A 294 -15.77 25.26 9.38
CA VAL A 294 -15.48 25.85 8.06
C VAL A 294 -14.34 26.87 8.17
N THR A 295 -14.30 27.63 9.27
CA THR A 295 -13.20 28.56 9.56
C THR A 295 -11.88 27.82 9.78
N ALA A 296 -11.88 26.80 10.65
CA ALA A 296 -10.70 25.97 10.90
C ALA A 296 -10.23 25.24 9.63
N SER A 297 -11.18 24.71 8.85
CA SER A 297 -10.90 24.05 7.57
C SER A 297 -10.29 25.03 6.55
N GLY A 298 -10.78 26.27 6.49
CA GLY A 298 -10.25 27.30 5.59
C GLY A 298 -8.82 27.68 5.95
N VAL A 299 -8.53 27.84 7.25
CA VAL A 299 -7.16 28.06 7.75
C VAL A 299 -6.27 26.87 7.39
N LEU A 300 -6.71 25.63 7.64
CA LEU A 300 -5.94 24.43 7.31
C LEU A 300 -5.70 24.26 5.80
N ALA A 301 -6.66 24.62 4.96
CA ALA A 301 -6.48 24.59 3.51
C ALA A 301 -5.42 25.61 3.04
N GLY A 302 -5.45 26.82 3.59
CA GLY A 302 -4.41 27.82 3.34
C GLY A 302 -3.02 27.37 3.83
N GLN A 303 -2.95 26.83 5.05
CA GLN A 303 -1.70 26.27 5.59
C GLN A 303 -1.21 25.07 4.78
N SER A 304 -2.11 24.22 4.27
CA SER A 304 -1.75 23.10 3.39
C SER A 304 -1.11 23.58 2.09
N ILE A 305 -1.64 24.65 1.48
CA ILE A 305 -1.05 25.25 0.27
C ILE A 305 0.35 25.80 0.56
N SER A 306 0.52 26.46 1.71
CA SER A 306 1.81 27.03 2.09
C SER A 306 2.86 25.97 2.43
N ILE A 307 2.48 24.95 3.21
CA ILE A 307 3.39 23.87 3.65
C ILE A 307 3.76 22.92 2.52
N PHE A 308 2.82 22.60 1.63
CA PHE A 308 3.09 21.72 0.49
C PHE A 308 3.58 22.49 -0.75
N LYS A 309 4.14 23.69 -0.58
CA LYS A 309 4.71 24.47 -1.68
C LYS A 309 6.02 23.86 -2.19
N THR A 310 6.91 23.43 -1.29
CA THR A 310 8.18 22.77 -1.64
C THR A 310 8.41 21.54 -0.76
N ASP A 311 9.36 20.66 -1.15
CA ASP A 311 9.68 19.49 -0.34
C ASP A 311 10.40 19.87 0.98
N GLU A 312 11.09 21.03 1.03
CA GLU A 312 11.71 21.55 2.26
C GLU A 312 10.66 21.98 3.29
N SER A 313 9.65 22.75 2.89
CA SER A 313 8.58 23.19 3.79
C SER A 313 7.71 22.02 4.27
N ARG A 314 7.53 21.02 3.40
CA ARG A 314 6.89 19.75 3.74
C ARG A 314 7.72 18.96 4.77
N TYR A 315 9.02 18.85 4.55
CA TYR A 315 9.93 18.16 5.46
C TYR A 315 9.94 18.81 6.85
N ALA A 316 9.96 20.15 6.93
CA ALA A 316 9.86 20.88 8.20
C ALA A 316 8.55 20.56 8.96
N TYR A 317 7.42 20.43 8.24
CA TYR A 317 6.17 19.98 8.82
C TYR A 317 6.22 18.51 9.30
N ASP A 318 6.84 17.62 8.52
CA ASP A 318 7.01 16.21 8.90
C ASP A 318 7.86 16.05 10.17
N VAL A 319 8.93 16.84 10.33
CA VAL A 319 9.78 16.87 11.54
C VAL A 319 8.99 17.38 12.75
N SER A 320 8.26 18.49 12.62
CA SER A 320 7.39 19.02 13.68
C SER A 320 6.34 17.99 14.11
N ARG A 321 5.71 17.31 13.15
CA ARG A 321 4.77 16.22 13.40
C ARG A 321 5.44 15.04 14.12
N ALA A 322 6.64 14.63 13.70
CA ALA A 322 7.38 13.56 14.36
C ALA A 322 7.65 13.88 15.84
N ARG A 323 8.08 15.12 16.15
CA ARG A 323 8.28 15.59 17.55
C ARG A 323 6.99 15.57 18.37
N SER A 324 5.86 15.99 17.79
CA SER A 324 4.55 15.91 18.46
C SER A 324 4.15 14.45 18.75
N LEU A 325 4.43 13.52 17.82
CA LEU A 325 4.20 12.08 18.02
C LEU A 325 5.14 11.47 19.06
N LEU A 326 6.40 11.90 19.13
CA LEU A 326 7.34 11.51 20.20
C LEU A 326 6.81 11.92 21.57
N LYS A 327 6.28 13.14 21.72
CA LYS A 327 5.66 13.58 22.99
C LYS A 327 4.48 12.68 23.39
N ASN A 328 3.70 12.19 22.42
CA ASN A 328 2.62 11.24 22.67
C ASN A 328 3.12 9.82 23.02
N LEU A 329 4.29 9.41 22.50
CA LEU A 329 4.95 8.14 22.81
C LEU A 329 5.25 7.98 24.30
N ASN A 330 5.40 9.08 25.04
CA ASN A 330 5.57 9.06 26.49
C ASN A 330 4.43 8.33 27.22
N ARG A 331 3.21 8.36 26.67
CA ARG A 331 2.06 7.61 27.21
C ARG A 331 2.23 6.11 27.01
N ASP A 332 2.81 5.69 25.89
CA ASP A 332 3.07 4.28 25.63
C ASP A 332 4.21 3.78 26.53
N LEU A 333 5.22 4.63 26.75
CA LEU A 333 6.34 4.33 27.64
C LEU A 333 5.87 4.12 29.09
N THR A 334 4.87 4.88 29.56
CA THR A 334 4.31 4.64 30.90
C THR A 334 3.69 3.24 31.07
N LEU A 335 3.23 2.60 29.99
CA LEU A 335 2.64 1.25 30.04
C LEU A 335 3.69 0.13 30.10
N THR A 336 4.90 0.39 29.62
CA THR A 336 5.96 -0.63 29.52
C THR A 336 6.82 -0.75 30.78
N VAL A 337 6.70 0.21 31.70
CA VAL A 337 7.47 0.23 32.94
C VAL A 337 6.92 -0.79 33.93
N ASN A 338 7.80 -1.67 34.39
CA ASN A 338 7.51 -2.57 35.50
C ASN A 338 8.59 -2.39 36.59
N ASN A 339 8.19 -2.14 37.84
CA ASN A 339 9.10 -1.85 38.96
C ASN A 339 10.18 -0.79 38.64
N ASN A 340 9.79 0.35 38.05
CA ASN A 340 10.70 1.42 37.60
C ASN A 340 11.79 0.97 36.62
N THR A 341 11.62 -0.18 35.96
CA THR A 341 12.53 -0.68 34.93
C THR A 341 11.84 -0.82 33.58
N VAL A 342 12.51 -0.36 32.54
CA VAL A 342 12.14 -0.60 31.14
C VAL A 342 13.00 -1.74 30.61
N ARG A 343 12.36 -2.79 30.13
CA ARG A 343 13.03 -3.96 29.53
C ARG A 343 13.61 -3.62 28.14
N PRO A 344 14.70 -4.27 27.70
CA PRO A 344 15.31 -4.00 26.40
C PRO A 344 14.35 -4.15 25.21
N GLU A 345 13.45 -5.13 25.27
CA GLU A 345 12.49 -5.45 24.21
C GLU A 345 11.50 -4.31 24.01
N TYR A 346 11.00 -3.75 25.12
CA TYR A 346 10.11 -2.59 25.11
C TYR A 346 10.84 -1.34 24.62
N TYR A 347 12.08 -1.12 25.07
CA TYR A 347 12.91 -0.01 24.59
C TYR A 347 13.11 -0.09 23.07
N HIS A 348 13.49 -1.26 22.56
CA HIS A 348 13.73 -1.46 21.12
C HIS A 348 12.45 -1.28 20.29
N HIS A 349 11.30 -1.77 20.77
CA HIS A 349 10.01 -1.56 20.10
C HIS A 349 9.61 -0.08 20.09
N LEU A 350 9.76 0.62 21.22
CA LEU A 350 9.47 2.05 21.33
C LEU A 350 10.40 2.88 20.44
N LEU A 351 11.68 2.49 20.34
CA LEU A 351 12.66 3.14 19.47
C LEU A 351 12.29 2.95 17.99
N ARG A 352 11.94 1.73 17.55
CA ARG A 352 11.43 1.50 16.19
C ARG A 352 10.17 2.31 15.90
N LYS A 353 9.24 2.36 16.86
CA LYS A 353 8.01 3.15 16.74
C LYS A 353 8.31 4.65 16.61
N ALA A 354 9.24 5.17 17.41
CA ALA A 354 9.71 6.55 17.32
C ALA A 354 10.28 6.87 15.93
N VAL A 355 11.18 6.02 15.42
CA VAL A 355 11.76 6.18 14.07
C VAL A 355 10.68 6.07 12.99
N SER A 356 9.68 5.20 13.14
CA SER A 356 8.56 5.09 12.19
C SER A 356 7.72 6.36 12.06
N PHE A 357 7.80 7.28 13.03
CA PHE A 357 7.17 8.60 12.93
C PHE A 357 7.93 9.58 12.02
N GLY A 358 9.14 9.21 11.59
CA GLY A 358 10.05 10.07 10.84
C GLY A 358 11.08 10.79 11.71
N ALA A 359 11.12 10.51 13.02
CA ALA A 359 12.12 11.09 13.92
C ALA A 359 13.51 10.53 13.66
N ASP A 360 14.52 11.37 13.77
CA ASP A 360 15.92 10.96 13.67
C ASP A 360 16.24 9.88 14.74
N PRO A 361 16.99 8.81 14.41
CA PRO A 361 17.34 7.77 15.36
C PRO A 361 17.97 8.26 16.67
N ASP A 362 18.81 9.28 16.62
CA ASP A 362 19.50 9.80 17.80
C ASP A 362 18.57 10.71 18.61
N GLU A 363 17.78 11.57 17.95
CA GLU A 363 16.72 12.36 18.62
C GLU A 363 15.71 11.43 19.32
N ALA A 364 15.30 10.35 18.67
CA ALA A 364 14.41 9.33 19.22
C ALA A 364 15.01 8.63 20.45
N ARG A 365 16.31 8.25 20.39
CA ARG A 365 17.02 7.67 21.54
C ARG A 365 17.08 8.65 22.70
N GLN A 366 17.47 9.89 22.42
CA GLN A 366 17.63 10.93 23.44
C GLN A 366 16.30 11.23 24.12
N HIS A 367 15.22 11.43 23.37
CA HIS A 367 13.89 11.70 23.92
C HIS A 367 13.41 10.57 24.86
N ILE A 368 13.62 9.30 24.49
CA ILE A 368 13.26 8.15 25.34
C ILE A 368 14.10 8.13 26.63
N VAL A 369 15.40 8.40 26.53
CA VAL A 369 16.32 8.43 27.67
C VAL A 369 15.97 9.59 28.62
N ASP A 370 15.81 10.80 28.11
CA ASP A 370 15.47 12.00 28.88
C ASP A 370 14.16 11.82 29.64
N TYR A 371 13.14 11.27 28.97
CA TYR A 371 11.86 11.00 29.61
C TYR A 371 12.00 9.95 30.74
N CYS A 372 12.75 8.87 30.53
CA CYS A 372 13.02 7.88 31.57
C CYS A 372 13.78 8.48 32.76
N GLN A 373 14.79 9.31 32.50
CA GLN A 373 15.57 10.00 33.53
C GLN A 373 14.68 10.96 34.34
N SER A 374 13.82 11.74 33.69
CA SER A 374 12.88 12.66 34.36
C SER A 374 11.92 11.94 35.32
N LYS A 375 11.61 10.67 35.05
CA LYS A 375 10.75 9.80 35.87
C LYS A 375 11.52 8.87 36.80
N LYS A 376 12.86 8.94 36.83
CA LYS A 376 13.76 8.06 37.61
C LYS A 376 13.58 6.57 37.27
N TRP A 377 13.36 6.26 36.00
CA TRP A 377 13.24 4.88 35.49
C TRP A 377 14.56 4.37 34.92
N ASN A 378 14.89 3.12 35.19
CA ASN A 378 16.11 2.47 34.76
C ASN A 378 15.89 1.69 33.45
N ILE A 379 16.66 2.00 32.41
CA ILE A 379 16.65 1.24 31.15
C ILE A 379 17.69 0.14 31.24
N LYS A 380 17.28 -1.14 31.18
CA LYS A 380 18.21 -2.26 31.07
C LYS A 380 18.68 -2.35 29.62
N LEU A 381 19.78 -1.67 29.27
CA LEU A 381 20.44 -1.87 27.98
C LEU A 381 21.33 -3.13 28.04
N PRO A 382 21.42 -3.93 26.96
CA PRO A 382 22.35 -5.06 26.90
C PRO A 382 23.78 -4.53 27.05
N LYS A 383 24.46 -4.91 28.14
CA LYS A 383 25.85 -4.55 28.38
C LYS A 383 26.72 -5.22 27.29
N LYS A 384 27.52 -4.43 26.57
CA LYS A 384 28.65 -4.95 25.78
C LYS A 384 29.51 -5.78 26.76
N LYS A 385 29.71 -7.07 26.51
CA LYS A 385 30.53 -7.93 27.38
C LYS A 385 31.96 -7.37 27.41
N ILE A 386 32.32 -6.74 28.51
CA ILE A 386 33.71 -6.38 28.84
C ILE A 386 34.34 -7.65 29.42
N ASP A 387 35.43 -8.10 28.81
CA ASP A 387 36.12 -9.34 29.17
C ASP A 387 36.85 -9.17 30.52
N PHE A 388 36.22 -9.64 31.60
CA PHE A 388 36.61 -9.39 33.00
C PHE A 388 37.86 -10.18 33.46
N LYS A 389 38.56 -10.89 32.56
CA LYS A 389 39.75 -11.70 32.85
C LYS A 389 41.06 -10.92 33.01
N ARG A 390 41.03 -9.57 32.91
CA ARG A 390 42.22 -8.70 33.06
C ARG A 390 42.37 -8.04 34.44
N TYR A 391 41.41 -8.16 35.35
CA TYR A 391 41.41 -7.40 36.60
C TYR A 391 41.78 -8.18 37.88
N SER A 392 42.14 -9.47 37.78
CA SER A 392 42.53 -10.29 38.95
C SER A 392 44.05 -10.40 39.16
N ARG A 393 44.88 -9.82 38.29
CA ARG A 393 46.36 -9.89 38.40
C ARG A 393 47.01 -8.67 39.06
N VAL A 394 46.22 -7.66 39.44
CA VAL A 394 46.73 -6.40 40.01
C VAL A 394 46.98 -6.51 41.53
N ALA A 395 46.49 -7.57 42.18
CA ALA A 395 46.65 -7.80 43.63
C ALA A 395 47.94 -8.54 44.03
N LEU A 396 48.72 -9.05 43.07
CA LEU A 396 50.01 -9.74 43.33
C LEU A 396 51.24 -8.88 43.05
N ILE A 397 51.05 -7.68 42.51
CA ILE A 397 52.12 -6.76 42.09
C ILE A 397 52.67 -5.97 43.30
N THR A 398 51.94 -5.90 44.42
CA THR A 398 52.32 -5.14 45.61
C THR A 398 53.32 -5.84 46.53
N ALA A 399 53.54 -7.15 46.40
CA ALA A 399 54.48 -7.91 47.23
C ALA A 399 55.89 -8.08 46.61
N SER A 400 56.02 -7.91 45.29
CA SER A 400 57.26 -8.18 44.53
C SER A 400 58.17 -6.96 44.38
N VAL A 401 57.62 -5.75 44.57
CA VAL A 401 58.34 -4.47 44.40
C VAL A 401 59.43 -4.27 45.47
N PHE A 402 59.30 -4.91 46.64
CA PHE A 402 60.28 -4.82 47.72
C PHE A 402 61.50 -5.76 47.56
N LEU A 403 61.41 -6.83 46.76
CA LEU A 403 62.54 -7.73 46.51
C LEU A 403 63.40 -7.31 45.32
N ILE A 404 62.86 -6.50 44.40
CA ILE A 404 63.53 -6.09 43.16
C ILE A 404 64.51 -4.91 43.40
N ALA A 405 64.28 -4.08 44.41
CA ALA A 405 65.13 -2.91 44.69
C ALA A 405 66.57 -3.25 45.15
N GLY A 406 66.80 -4.44 45.72
CA GLY A 406 68.13 -4.90 46.13
C GLY A 406 68.95 -5.55 45.01
N ALA A 407 68.29 -6.13 44.00
CA ALA A 407 68.94 -6.83 42.89
C ALA A 407 69.28 -5.91 41.71
N THR A 408 68.58 -4.77 41.57
CA THR A 408 68.75 -3.80 40.48
C THR A 408 70.10 -3.09 40.50
N PHE A 409 70.70 -2.88 41.67
CA PHE A 409 71.98 -2.19 41.78
C PHE A 409 73.17 -3.07 41.32
N TRP A 410 73.08 -4.40 41.45
CA TRP A 410 74.11 -5.34 41.00
C TRP A 410 73.96 -5.71 39.50
N TYR A 411 72.74 -5.69 38.96
CA TYR A 411 72.46 -5.98 37.53
C TYR A 411 72.85 -4.83 36.59
N PHE A 412 72.73 -3.57 37.02
CA PHE A 412 72.95 -2.41 36.14
C PHE A 412 74.40 -2.25 35.64
N TYR A 413 75.39 -2.80 36.34
CA TYR A 413 76.80 -2.66 35.96
C TYR A 413 77.24 -3.66 34.86
N PHE A 414 76.53 -4.79 34.68
CA PHE A 414 76.86 -5.84 33.69
C PHE A 414 75.83 -5.94 32.52
N SER A 415 74.88 -5.01 32.39
CA SER A 415 73.71 -5.12 31.49
C SER A 415 73.95 -4.65 30.05
N LYS A 416 74.88 -3.73 29.80
CA LYS A 416 75.17 -3.22 28.43
C LYS A 416 75.65 -4.32 27.47
N GLN A 417 76.34 -5.35 27.96
CA GLN A 417 76.92 -6.41 27.12
C GLN A 417 75.90 -7.54 26.78
N ARG A 418 74.85 -7.74 27.59
CA ARG A 418 73.82 -8.79 27.38
C ARG A 418 72.69 -8.37 26.42
N LEU A 419 72.40 -7.08 26.29
CA LEU A 419 71.34 -6.55 25.41
C LEU A 419 71.70 -6.67 23.93
N GLU A 420 72.97 -6.54 23.59
CA GLU A 420 73.46 -6.65 22.22
C GLU A 420 73.46 -8.11 21.72
N GLU A 421 73.77 -9.07 22.60
CA GLU A 421 73.62 -10.51 22.32
C GLU A 421 72.15 -10.92 22.06
N ALA A 422 71.19 -10.32 22.78
CA ALA A 422 69.76 -10.61 22.59
C ALA A 422 69.25 -10.09 21.23
N TYR A 423 69.74 -8.94 20.77
CA TYR A 423 69.44 -8.44 19.44
C TYR A 423 70.05 -9.31 18.33
N ILE A 424 71.30 -9.77 18.50
CA ILE A 424 71.96 -10.69 17.56
C ILE A 424 71.18 -12.02 17.44
N ARG A 425 70.68 -12.56 18.56
CA ARG A 425 69.81 -13.76 18.54
C ARG A 425 68.49 -13.51 17.81
N THR A 426 67.92 -12.32 17.96
CA THR A 426 66.68 -11.93 17.26
C THR A 426 66.90 -11.83 15.75
N ILE A 427 68.04 -11.29 15.30
CA ILE A 427 68.42 -11.28 13.88
C ILE A 427 68.58 -12.70 13.35
N ALA A 428 69.22 -13.59 14.12
CA ALA A 428 69.38 -14.99 13.74
C ALA A 428 68.02 -15.73 13.66
N GLU A 429 67.12 -15.52 14.63
CA GLU A 429 65.76 -16.08 14.63
C GLU A 429 64.94 -15.57 13.44
N ALA A 430 65.05 -14.28 13.12
CA ALA A 430 64.39 -13.69 11.95
C ALA A 430 64.91 -14.33 10.65
N ASN A 431 66.22 -14.44 10.47
CA ASN A 431 66.81 -15.02 9.25
C ASN A 431 66.48 -16.51 9.02
N GLN A 432 66.12 -17.25 10.08
CA GLN A 432 65.68 -18.64 9.99
C GLN A 432 64.21 -18.79 9.57
N GLN A 433 63.40 -17.72 9.58
CA GLN A 433 62.00 -17.81 9.16
C GLN A 433 61.87 -17.90 7.64
N PRO A 434 60.96 -18.78 7.12
CA PRO A 434 60.84 -19.06 5.69
C PRO A 434 60.15 -17.96 4.88
N THR A 435 59.39 -17.06 5.51
CA THR A 435 58.67 -15.98 4.82
C THR A 435 59.02 -14.62 5.39
N LEU A 436 59.08 -13.60 4.52
CA LEU A 436 59.43 -12.22 4.91
C LEU A 436 58.47 -11.66 5.98
N GLU A 437 57.19 -12.04 5.96
CA GLU A 437 56.18 -11.65 6.96
C GLU A 437 56.45 -12.30 8.32
N ALA A 438 56.96 -13.54 8.33
CA ALA A 438 57.37 -14.20 9.56
C ALA A 438 58.63 -13.55 10.14
N GLN A 439 59.56 -13.07 9.29
CA GLN A 439 60.73 -12.29 9.71
C GLN A 439 60.31 -10.97 10.37
N VAL A 440 59.36 -10.23 9.77
CA VAL A 440 58.80 -8.99 10.34
C VAL A 440 58.17 -9.25 11.71
N ARG A 441 57.38 -10.32 11.87
CA ARG A 441 56.75 -10.68 13.17
C ARG A 441 57.76 -10.94 14.29
N VAL A 442 58.94 -11.47 13.97
CA VAL A 442 60.02 -11.68 14.97
C VAL A 442 60.54 -10.32 15.47
N TYR A 443 60.79 -9.37 14.57
CA TYR A 443 61.20 -8.02 14.94
C TYR A 443 60.09 -7.22 15.66
N GLU A 444 58.82 -7.34 15.27
CA GLU A 444 57.69 -6.70 15.96
C GLU A 444 57.54 -7.23 17.40
N ARG A 445 57.68 -8.54 17.59
CA ARG A 445 57.68 -9.18 18.91
C ARG A 445 58.84 -8.65 19.76
N TYR A 446 60.01 -8.45 19.15
CA TYR A 446 61.18 -7.88 19.81
C TYR A 446 60.96 -6.42 20.23
N ILE A 447 60.43 -5.57 19.36
CA ILE A 447 60.12 -4.16 19.65
C ILE A 447 59.12 -4.04 20.82
N LYS A 448 58.11 -4.91 20.86
CA LYS A 448 57.08 -4.91 21.91
C LYS A 448 57.61 -5.30 23.29
N ASN A 449 58.67 -6.12 23.34
CA ASN A 449 59.21 -6.69 24.58
C ASN A 449 60.50 -5.99 25.06
N THR A 450 61.00 -5.01 24.30
CA THR A 450 62.25 -4.29 24.59
C THR A 450 61.92 -2.89 25.11
N ASP A 451 62.71 -2.35 26.04
CA ASP A 451 62.55 -0.98 26.57
C ASP A 451 63.66 -0.01 26.10
N GLN A 452 64.70 -0.52 25.43
CA GLN A 452 65.82 0.26 24.89
C GLN A 452 65.47 0.92 23.56
N GLU A 453 65.58 2.24 23.50
CA GLU A 453 65.12 3.07 22.38
C GLU A 453 66.01 2.97 21.14
N ASP A 454 67.32 2.79 21.32
CA ASP A 454 68.32 2.61 20.26
C ASP A 454 68.16 1.28 19.50
N LEU A 455 67.92 0.17 20.22
CA LEU A 455 67.68 -1.14 19.62
C LEU A 455 66.29 -1.23 18.99
N LYS A 456 65.29 -0.50 19.51
CA LYS A 456 63.99 -0.33 18.85
C LYS A 456 64.13 0.35 17.50
N GLU A 457 64.94 1.41 17.41
CA GLU A 457 65.18 2.12 16.15
C GLU A 457 65.84 1.20 15.10
N ARG A 458 66.85 0.40 15.50
CA ARG A 458 67.50 -0.57 14.60
C ARG A 458 66.55 -1.67 14.13
N ALA A 459 65.73 -2.22 15.03
CA ALA A 459 64.72 -3.21 14.68
C ALA A 459 63.65 -2.61 13.74
N ALA A 460 63.26 -1.36 13.96
CA ALA A 460 62.30 -0.64 13.10
C ALA A 460 62.87 -0.44 11.68
N LYS A 461 64.15 -0.08 11.53
CA LYS A 461 64.81 0.02 10.21
C LYS A 461 64.86 -1.32 9.47
N ASN A 462 65.07 -2.43 10.19
CA ASN A 462 65.01 -3.77 9.59
C ASN A 462 63.59 -4.16 9.17
N ILE A 463 62.57 -3.82 9.97
CA ILE A 463 61.16 -3.99 9.58
C ILE A 463 60.85 -3.20 8.32
N GLU A 464 61.27 -1.93 8.25
CA GLU A 464 61.06 -1.06 7.08
C GLU A 464 61.70 -1.66 5.81
N SER A 465 62.95 -2.13 5.90
CA SER A 465 63.64 -2.81 4.79
C SER A 465 62.89 -4.07 4.33
N LEU A 466 62.45 -4.91 5.27
CA LEU A 466 61.69 -6.13 4.95
C LEU A 466 60.31 -5.83 4.37
N GLN A 467 59.60 -4.84 4.90
CA GLN A 467 58.32 -4.37 4.37
C GLN A 467 58.47 -3.85 2.94
N ASN A 468 59.52 -3.08 2.64
CA ASN A 468 59.81 -2.63 1.28
C ASN A 468 60.03 -3.79 0.30
N ARG A 469 60.71 -4.88 0.73
CA ARG A 469 60.88 -6.09 -0.08
C ARG A 469 59.57 -6.87 -0.29
N ILE A 470 58.71 -6.93 0.73
CA ILE A 470 57.37 -7.53 0.64
C ILE A 470 56.52 -6.77 -0.38
N VAL A 471 56.48 -5.43 -0.27
CA VAL A 471 55.75 -4.57 -1.19
C VAL A 471 56.24 -4.77 -2.62
N GLN A 472 57.56 -4.83 -2.85
CA GLN A 472 58.14 -5.04 -4.17
C GLN A 472 57.77 -6.41 -4.76
N ARG A 473 57.80 -7.48 -3.95
CA ARG A 473 57.35 -8.82 -4.36
C ARG A 473 55.88 -8.82 -4.75
N ASP A 474 55.03 -8.26 -3.90
CA ASP A 474 53.58 -8.22 -4.11
C ASP A 474 53.23 -7.38 -5.34
N PHE A 475 53.94 -6.27 -5.56
CA PHE A 475 53.82 -5.46 -6.77
C PHE A 475 54.11 -6.30 -8.02
N LYS A 476 55.22 -7.04 -8.03
CA LYS A 476 55.60 -7.89 -9.18
C LYS A 476 54.55 -8.96 -9.47
N ILE A 477 53.96 -9.57 -8.44
CA ILE A 477 52.90 -10.57 -8.61
C ILE A 477 51.66 -9.93 -9.22
N VAL A 478 51.25 -8.77 -8.69
CA VAL A 478 50.09 -8.03 -9.20
C VAL A 478 50.31 -7.60 -10.64
N ASP A 479 51.50 -7.10 -10.98
CA ASP A 479 51.89 -6.66 -12.32
C ASP A 479 51.84 -7.81 -13.33
N GLN A 480 52.47 -8.94 -13.01
CA GLN A 480 52.46 -10.14 -13.86
C GLN A 480 51.07 -10.76 -14.01
N THR A 481 50.23 -10.63 -12.99
CA THR A 481 48.85 -11.11 -13.06
C THR A 481 48.02 -10.20 -13.94
N ALA A 482 48.17 -8.88 -13.80
CA ALA A 482 47.48 -7.90 -14.63
C ALA A 482 47.86 -8.05 -16.11
N ASP A 483 49.15 -8.24 -16.43
CA ASP A 483 49.65 -8.46 -17.81
C ASP A 483 48.96 -9.61 -18.54
N LYS A 484 48.55 -10.66 -17.81
CA LYS A 484 47.80 -11.80 -18.38
C LYS A 484 46.34 -11.47 -18.67
N LEU A 485 45.74 -10.53 -17.94
CA LEU A 485 44.32 -10.19 -18.01
C LEU A 485 44.04 -9.06 -19.01
N TYR A 486 45.05 -8.24 -19.35
CA TYR A 486 44.92 -7.15 -20.32
C TYR A 486 44.50 -7.60 -21.73
N PRO A 487 45.05 -8.69 -22.32
CA PRO A 487 44.62 -9.19 -23.64
C PRO A 487 43.15 -9.59 -23.70
N ASP A 488 42.65 -10.20 -22.61
CA ASP A 488 41.26 -10.66 -22.48
C ASP A 488 40.29 -9.53 -22.08
N LYS A 489 40.80 -8.28 -21.95
CA LYS A 489 40.03 -7.08 -21.60
C LYS A 489 39.24 -7.21 -20.29
N GLN A 490 39.75 -8.00 -19.33
CA GLN A 490 39.16 -8.24 -18.01
C GLN A 490 39.54 -7.13 -17.02
N TYR A 491 39.22 -5.90 -17.38
CA TYR A 491 39.64 -4.69 -16.67
C TYR A 491 39.07 -4.57 -15.25
N GLU A 492 37.89 -5.10 -14.98
CA GLU A 492 37.27 -5.13 -13.65
C GLU A 492 38.07 -6.00 -12.68
N GLU A 493 38.59 -7.14 -13.15
CA GLU A 493 39.45 -8.03 -12.36
C GLU A 493 40.80 -7.36 -12.08
N ILE A 494 41.37 -6.67 -13.08
CA ILE A 494 42.59 -5.88 -12.93
C ILE A 494 42.39 -4.76 -11.90
N ASN A 495 41.28 -4.01 -11.97
CA ASN A 495 40.97 -2.94 -11.02
C ASN A 495 40.84 -3.46 -9.59
N ASN A 496 40.22 -4.63 -9.43
CA ASN A 496 40.12 -5.30 -8.13
C ASN A 496 41.50 -5.70 -7.59
N LEU A 497 42.39 -6.25 -8.43
CA LEU A 497 43.77 -6.58 -8.05
C LEU A 497 44.55 -5.34 -7.60
N TYR A 498 44.46 -4.24 -8.35
CA TYR A 498 45.09 -2.96 -8.00
C TYR A 498 44.53 -2.39 -6.70
N THR A 499 43.21 -2.40 -6.53
CA THR A 499 42.55 -1.92 -5.30
C THR A 499 42.97 -2.75 -4.08
N GLN A 500 43.07 -4.07 -4.22
CA GLN A 500 43.56 -4.95 -3.16
C GLN A 500 45.01 -4.64 -2.78
N PHE A 501 45.89 -4.39 -3.76
CA PHE A 501 47.26 -3.97 -3.51
C PHE A 501 47.32 -2.64 -2.75
N LEU A 502 46.57 -1.63 -3.22
CA LEU A 502 46.52 -0.30 -2.60
C LEU A 502 45.95 -0.34 -1.17
N SER A 503 45.00 -1.24 -0.89
CA SER A 503 44.45 -1.42 0.47
C SER A 503 45.47 -1.97 1.46
N ARG A 504 46.43 -2.77 0.99
CA ARG A 504 47.47 -3.40 1.83
C ARG A 504 48.73 -2.54 1.94
N HIS A 505 49.10 -1.86 0.86
CA HIS A 505 50.40 -1.19 0.69
C HIS A 505 50.27 0.30 0.30
N GLY A 506 49.16 0.95 0.64
CA GLY A 506 48.78 2.27 0.13
C GLY A 506 49.76 3.42 0.41
N ASN A 507 50.61 3.31 1.43
CA ASN A 507 51.61 4.33 1.80
C ASN A 507 53.01 4.06 1.22
N SER A 508 53.16 3.06 0.34
CA SER A 508 54.46 2.69 -0.23
C SER A 508 54.78 3.46 -1.53
N ALA A 509 56.06 3.60 -1.85
CA ALA A 509 56.52 4.19 -3.13
C ALA A 509 56.05 3.41 -4.38
N TRP A 510 55.66 2.14 -4.22
CA TRP A 510 55.10 1.31 -5.30
C TRP A 510 53.59 1.52 -5.48
N ALA A 511 52.91 2.09 -4.49
CA ALA A 511 51.50 2.43 -4.60
C ALA A 511 51.27 3.48 -5.68
N ASP A 512 52.17 4.46 -5.83
CA ASP A 512 52.03 5.52 -6.84
C ASP A 512 51.98 4.95 -8.27
N LYS A 513 52.82 3.96 -8.58
CA LYS A 513 52.82 3.26 -9.88
C LYS A 513 51.52 2.50 -10.15
N ILE A 514 50.95 1.88 -9.12
CA ILE A 514 49.65 1.20 -9.23
C ILE A 514 48.50 2.21 -9.36
N ARG A 515 48.57 3.36 -8.67
CA ARG A 515 47.57 4.43 -8.82
C ARG A 515 47.57 4.99 -10.24
N GLU A 516 48.73 5.19 -10.86
CA GLU A 516 48.86 5.59 -12.26
C GLU A 516 48.20 4.57 -13.20
N LYS A 517 48.54 3.27 -13.07
CA LYS A 517 47.93 2.21 -13.89
C LYS A 517 46.43 2.07 -13.65
N SER A 518 45.98 2.21 -12.40
CA SER A 518 44.57 2.12 -12.00
C SER A 518 43.74 3.30 -12.52
N ALA A 519 44.34 4.48 -12.69
CA ALA A 519 43.65 5.65 -13.22
C ALA A 519 43.26 5.50 -14.71
N LEU A 520 43.98 4.66 -15.46
CA LEU A 520 43.70 4.38 -16.87
C LEU A 520 42.61 3.31 -17.09
N ILE A 521 42.31 2.51 -16.06
CA ILE A 521 41.36 1.39 -16.18
C ILE A 521 39.93 1.85 -16.52
N PRO A 522 39.36 2.91 -15.91
CA PRO A 522 38.03 3.40 -16.27
C PRO A 522 37.88 3.72 -17.76
N ASP A 523 38.87 4.38 -18.36
CA ASP A 523 38.85 4.75 -19.79
C ASP A 523 38.89 3.52 -20.71
N LEU A 524 39.63 2.47 -20.31
CA LEU A 524 39.68 1.20 -21.05
C LEU A 524 38.36 0.42 -20.98
N ILE A 525 37.67 0.45 -19.83
CA ILE A 525 36.33 -0.14 -19.67
C ILE A 525 35.33 0.63 -20.53
N ASP A 526 35.40 1.96 -20.51
CA ASP A 526 34.54 2.84 -21.30
C ASP A 526 34.65 2.55 -22.80
N GLU A 527 35.88 2.48 -23.33
CA GLU A 527 36.14 2.15 -24.73
C GLU A 527 35.66 0.74 -25.11
N ARG A 528 35.92 -0.27 -24.26
CA ARG A 528 35.48 -1.64 -24.51
C ARG A 528 33.95 -1.73 -24.61
N ASP A 529 33.25 -1.15 -23.65
CA ASP A 529 31.78 -1.20 -23.59
C ASP A 529 31.16 -0.39 -24.73
N TYR A 530 31.80 0.70 -25.15
CA TYR A 530 31.39 1.46 -26.33
C TYR A 530 31.55 0.66 -27.63
N GLN A 531 32.69 -0.03 -27.83
CA GLN A 531 32.88 -0.90 -29.00
C GLN A 531 31.87 -2.04 -29.03
N ALA A 532 31.60 -2.68 -27.89
CA ALA A 532 30.58 -3.73 -27.79
C ALA A 532 29.18 -3.24 -28.18
N LEU A 533 28.86 -1.97 -27.92
CA LEU A 533 27.62 -1.34 -28.38
C LEU A 533 27.58 -1.11 -29.90
N LEU A 534 28.73 -0.74 -30.50
CA LEU A 534 28.84 -0.53 -31.95
C LEU A 534 28.68 -1.84 -32.73
N ASP A 535 29.20 -2.95 -32.17
CA ASP A 535 29.13 -4.30 -32.74
C ASP A 535 27.69 -4.86 -32.82
N ILE A 536 26.73 -4.27 -32.10
CA ILE A 536 25.32 -4.66 -32.19
C ILE A 536 24.76 -4.28 -33.57
N ALA A 537 24.19 -5.27 -34.26
CA ALA A 537 23.62 -5.12 -35.58
C ALA A 537 22.53 -4.03 -35.64
N SER A 538 22.49 -3.29 -36.75
CA SER A 538 21.61 -2.12 -36.92
C SER A 538 20.12 -2.49 -37.09
N ASP A 539 19.80 -3.74 -37.38
CA ASP A 539 18.46 -4.30 -37.52
C ASP A 539 17.87 -4.78 -36.18
N GLU A 540 18.63 -4.70 -35.08
CA GLU A 540 18.20 -5.03 -33.72
C GLU A 540 18.02 -3.76 -32.85
N PRO A 541 17.04 -2.88 -33.17
CA PRO A 541 16.94 -1.57 -32.54
C PRO A 541 16.60 -1.65 -31.04
N GLU A 542 15.89 -2.70 -30.60
CA GLU A 542 15.61 -2.95 -29.18
C GLU A 542 16.91 -3.21 -28.41
N LYS A 543 17.69 -4.21 -28.82
CA LYS A 543 18.93 -4.59 -28.13
C LYS A 543 19.93 -3.44 -28.12
N LYS A 544 20.03 -2.69 -29.22
CA LYS A 544 20.92 -1.53 -29.32
C LYS A 544 20.50 -0.38 -28.40
N ALA A 545 19.20 -0.12 -28.28
CA ALA A 545 18.67 0.89 -27.37
C ALA A 545 18.91 0.54 -25.89
N HIS A 546 18.65 -0.72 -25.50
CA HIS A 546 18.89 -1.19 -24.13
C HIS A 546 20.38 -1.26 -23.78
N ALA A 547 21.22 -1.77 -24.67
CA ALA A 547 22.67 -1.79 -24.47
C ALA A 547 23.25 -0.37 -24.33
N GLY A 548 22.74 0.59 -25.11
CA GLY A 548 23.11 2.00 -24.99
C GLY A 548 22.66 2.60 -23.65
N ALA A 549 21.43 2.30 -23.20
CA ALA A 549 20.94 2.75 -21.91
C ALA A 549 21.75 2.16 -20.74
N ASP A 550 22.14 0.89 -20.84
CA ASP A 550 23.03 0.20 -19.89
C ASP A 550 24.40 0.87 -19.83
N TYR A 551 24.99 1.16 -21.00
CA TYR A 551 26.26 1.88 -21.10
C TYR A 551 26.17 3.23 -20.37
N LEU A 552 25.13 4.04 -20.62
CA LEU A 552 24.95 5.34 -19.96
C LEU A 552 24.77 5.24 -18.43
N ARG A 553 24.27 4.09 -17.93
CA ARG A 553 24.15 3.84 -16.48
C ARG A 553 25.48 3.43 -15.85
N ARG A 554 26.32 2.69 -16.56
CA ARG A 554 27.64 2.24 -16.07
C ARG A 554 28.68 3.34 -16.18
N HIS A 555 28.61 4.15 -17.23
CA HIS A 555 29.57 5.19 -17.59
C HIS A 555 28.90 6.58 -17.68
N PRO A 556 28.39 7.15 -16.57
CA PRO A 556 27.68 8.43 -16.59
C PRO A 556 28.58 9.61 -17.01
N ASP A 557 29.88 9.53 -16.69
CA ASP A 557 30.91 10.54 -16.99
C ASP A 557 31.92 10.04 -18.04
N GLY A 558 31.60 8.97 -18.79
CA GLY A 558 32.47 8.38 -19.81
C GLY A 558 32.65 9.27 -21.04
N ALA A 559 33.71 9.02 -21.81
CA ALA A 559 34.06 9.83 -22.98
C ALA A 559 33.01 9.71 -24.10
N HIS A 560 32.33 8.56 -24.21
CA HIS A 560 31.37 8.28 -25.31
C HIS A 560 29.91 8.52 -24.96
N VAL A 561 29.60 9.16 -23.82
CA VAL A 561 28.22 9.50 -23.41
C VAL A 561 27.46 10.27 -24.50
N GLY A 562 28.11 11.27 -25.12
CA GLY A 562 27.52 12.07 -26.19
C GLY A 562 27.18 11.24 -27.44
N PRO A 563 28.15 10.52 -28.04
CA PRO A 563 27.92 9.57 -29.12
C PRO A 563 26.82 8.53 -28.82
N VAL A 564 26.82 7.92 -27.64
CA VAL A 564 25.83 6.89 -27.27
C VAL A 564 24.42 7.45 -27.20
N ARG A 565 24.22 8.65 -26.64
CA ARG A 565 22.90 9.32 -26.67
C ARG A 565 22.38 9.53 -28.09
N LYS A 566 23.26 9.83 -29.05
CA LYS A 566 22.87 9.97 -30.48
C LYS A 566 22.45 8.62 -31.06
N ILE A 567 23.16 7.54 -30.76
CA ILE A 567 22.81 6.18 -31.21
C ILE A 567 21.42 5.78 -30.68
N ILE A 568 21.18 5.96 -29.37
CA ILE A 568 19.88 5.63 -28.74
C ILE A 568 18.75 6.44 -29.39
N LYS A 569 18.95 7.73 -29.63
CA LYS A 569 17.95 8.58 -30.27
C LYS A 569 17.68 8.17 -31.72
N ALA A 570 18.71 7.74 -32.46
CA ALA A 570 18.56 7.34 -33.87
C ALA A 570 17.73 6.07 -34.05
N VAL A 571 17.81 5.11 -33.12
CA VAL A 571 17.07 3.84 -33.22
C VAL A 571 15.62 3.93 -32.71
N GLU A 572 15.26 5.01 -32.01
CA GLU A 572 13.93 5.20 -31.40
C GLU A 572 12.75 4.99 -32.38
N PRO A 573 12.73 5.60 -33.58
CA PRO A 573 11.56 5.50 -34.46
C PRO A 573 11.33 4.06 -34.96
N LYS A 574 12.41 3.35 -35.27
CA LYS A 574 12.33 1.97 -35.76
C LYS A 574 11.93 1.01 -34.65
N TYR A 575 12.47 1.21 -33.44
CA TYR A 575 12.06 0.42 -32.29
C TYR A 575 10.58 0.62 -31.96
N TYR A 576 10.09 1.88 -31.96
CA TYR A 576 8.69 2.18 -31.73
C TYR A 576 7.77 1.50 -32.74
N GLN A 577 8.11 1.54 -34.04
CA GLN A 577 7.35 0.85 -35.09
C GLN A 577 7.25 -0.66 -34.84
N ASN A 578 8.35 -1.31 -34.45
CA ASN A 578 8.35 -2.74 -34.14
C ASN A 578 7.42 -3.04 -32.95
N ILE A 579 7.48 -2.23 -31.88
CA ILE A 579 6.60 -2.36 -30.71
C ILE A 579 5.12 -2.25 -31.11
N ILE A 580 4.75 -1.30 -31.97
CA ILE A 580 3.35 -1.16 -32.41
C ILE A 580 2.85 -2.42 -33.14
N VAL A 581 3.69 -3.03 -34.00
CA VAL A 581 3.34 -4.28 -34.69
C VAL A 581 3.18 -5.44 -33.70
N ASP A 582 4.11 -5.56 -32.75
CA ASP A 582 4.04 -6.62 -31.73
C ASP A 582 2.84 -6.44 -30.79
N LEU A 583 2.48 -5.19 -30.48
CA LEU A 583 1.29 -4.86 -29.69
C LEU A 583 0.00 -5.32 -30.38
N GLN A 584 -0.12 -5.15 -31.70
CA GLN A 584 -1.30 -5.65 -32.43
C GLN A 584 -1.45 -7.17 -32.32
N GLN A 585 -0.33 -7.90 -32.29
CA GLN A 585 -0.36 -9.36 -32.15
C GLN A 585 -0.79 -9.79 -30.75
N CYS A 586 -0.26 -9.17 -29.70
CA CYS A 586 -0.63 -9.51 -28.32
C CYS A 586 -2.07 -9.08 -28.00
N GLU A 587 -2.54 -7.95 -28.52
CA GLU A 587 -3.94 -7.50 -28.41
C GLU A 587 -4.90 -8.51 -29.04
N LYS A 588 -4.59 -9.01 -30.24
CA LYS A 588 -5.41 -10.03 -30.93
C LYS A 588 -5.48 -11.34 -30.14
N LYS A 589 -4.39 -11.72 -29.47
CA LYS A 589 -4.32 -12.90 -28.59
C LYS A 589 -4.89 -12.65 -27.19
N GLN A 590 -5.22 -11.40 -26.86
CA GLN A 590 -5.58 -10.96 -25.51
C GLN A 590 -4.52 -11.27 -24.43
N ASP A 591 -3.24 -11.34 -24.82
CA ASP A 591 -2.12 -11.52 -23.90
C ASP A 591 -1.67 -10.17 -23.33
N TRP A 592 -2.40 -9.70 -22.33
CA TRP A 592 -2.14 -8.41 -21.70
C TRP A 592 -0.77 -8.33 -21.02
N HIS A 593 -0.22 -9.46 -20.52
CA HIS A 593 1.09 -9.48 -19.88
C HIS A 593 2.20 -9.19 -20.89
N GLN A 594 2.12 -9.82 -22.07
CA GLN A 594 3.07 -9.55 -23.16
C GLN A 594 2.97 -8.09 -23.61
N CYS A 595 1.76 -7.56 -23.79
CA CYS A 595 1.56 -6.16 -24.19
C CYS A 595 2.16 -5.16 -23.18
N ILE A 596 1.96 -5.39 -21.88
CA ILE A 596 2.52 -4.55 -20.81
C ILE A 596 4.06 -4.61 -20.83
N THR A 597 4.61 -5.80 -21.05
CA THR A 597 6.07 -6.01 -21.09
C THR A 597 6.70 -5.25 -22.25
N LEU A 598 6.12 -5.34 -23.44
CA LEU A 598 6.57 -4.61 -24.64
C LEU A 598 6.58 -3.10 -24.41
N CYS A 599 5.48 -2.53 -23.90
CA CYS A 599 5.43 -1.11 -23.57
C CYS A 599 6.49 -0.74 -22.51
N SER A 600 6.62 -1.54 -21.45
CA SER A 600 7.51 -1.23 -20.32
C SER A 600 8.99 -1.23 -20.73
N ARG A 601 9.40 -2.16 -21.61
CA ARG A 601 10.76 -2.21 -22.14
C ARG A 601 11.11 -0.98 -22.98
N PHE A 602 10.17 -0.46 -23.78
CA PHE A 602 10.40 0.78 -24.52
C PHE A 602 10.46 2.00 -23.57
N ILE A 603 9.51 2.09 -22.63
CA ILE A 603 9.41 3.21 -21.69
C ILE A 603 10.65 3.33 -20.79
N ASP A 604 11.28 2.22 -20.42
CA ASP A 604 12.47 2.27 -19.56
C ASP A 604 13.64 3.02 -20.21
N VAL A 605 13.81 2.86 -21.53
CA VAL A 605 14.86 3.53 -22.30
C VAL A 605 14.47 4.96 -22.68
N TYR A 606 13.23 5.19 -23.12
CA TYR A 606 12.79 6.48 -23.68
C TYR A 606 11.83 7.26 -22.76
N ARG A 607 12.10 7.28 -21.46
CA ARG A 607 11.18 7.74 -20.41
C ARG A 607 10.46 9.07 -20.69
N ASP A 608 11.15 10.01 -21.34
CA ASP A 608 10.70 11.39 -21.57
C ASP A 608 10.25 11.65 -23.02
N SER A 609 10.21 10.63 -23.88
CA SER A 609 9.79 10.81 -25.27
C SER A 609 8.27 10.80 -25.44
N ASN A 610 7.78 11.48 -26.48
CA ASN A 610 6.36 11.48 -26.83
C ASN A 610 5.85 10.06 -27.15
N ALA A 611 6.69 9.23 -27.76
CA ALA A 611 6.39 7.83 -28.03
C ALA A 611 6.20 7.02 -26.74
N ALA A 612 7.02 7.29 -25.72
CA ALA A 612 6.84 6.66 -24.41
C ALA A 612 5.58 7.15 -23.68
N LEU A 613 5.12 8.39 -23.93
CA LEU A 613 3.86 8.87 -23.37
C LEU A 613 2.65 8.12 -23.94
N ASP A 614 2.61 7.88 -25.26
CA ASP A 614 1.57 7.04 -25.89
C ASP A 614 1.59 5.61 -25.35
N LEU A 615 2.78 5.01 -25.25
CA LEU A 615 2.92 3.65 -24.73
C LEU A 615 2.60 3.56 -23.23
N LYS A 616 2.82 4.60 -22.43
CA LYS A 616 2.36 4.66 -21.02
C LYS A 616 0.84 4.57 -20.95
N GLN A 617 0.13 5.35 -21.77
CA GLN A 617 -1.33 5.30 -21.83
C GLN A 617 -1.83 3.91 -22.26
N LYS A 618 -1.25 3.33 -23.31
CA LYS A 618 -1.58 1.97 -23.76
C LYS A 618 -1.31 0.92 -22.69
N ARG A 619 -0.15 0.98 -22.03
CA ARG A 619 0.21 0.09 -20.92
C ARG A 619 -0.81 0.16 -19.78
N ASP A 620 -1.21 1.36 -19.38
CA ASP A 620 -2.17 1.55 -18.29
C ASP A 620 -3.55 0.98 -18.67
N ASN A 621 -3.96 1.12 -19.94
CA ASN A 621 -5.16 0.47 -20.45
C ASN A 621 -5.04 -1.07 -20.42
N TYR A 622 -3.90 -1.65 -20.81
CA TYR A 622 -3.69 -3.10 -20.73
C TYR A 622 -3.67 -3.60 -19.28
N GLN A 623 -3.14 -2.82 -18.34
CA GLN A 623 -3.21 -3.14 -16.90
C GLN A 623 -4.66 -3.18 -16.41
N ILE A 624 -5.50 -2.22 -16.84
CA ILE A 624 -6.93 -2.23 -16.54
C ILE A 624 -7.59 -3.47 -17.16
N SER A 625 -7.30 -3.79 -18.43
CA SER A 625 -7.83 -5.00 -19.09
C SER A 625 -7.43 -6.28 -18.36
N LEU A 626 -6.18 -6.38 -17.89
CA LEU A 626 -5.69 -7.52 -17.11
C LEU A 626 -6.43 -7.65 -15.77
N GLN A 627 -6.61 -6.54 -15.06
CA GLN A 627 -7.36 -6.52 -13.80
C GLN A 627 -8.84 -6.88 -14.02
N ASN A 628 -9.45 -6.34 -15.07
CA ASN A 628 -10.83 -6.63 -15.44
C ASN A 628 -11.03 -8.11 -15.80
N ALA A 629 -10.10 -8.72 -16.53
CA ALA A 629 -10.11 -10.14 -16.84
C ALA A 629 -10.06 -11.00 -15.56
N ALA A 630 -9.16 -10.67 -14.63
CA ALA A 630 -9.06 -11.39 -13.35
C ALA A 630 -10.30 -11.22 -12.45
N VAL A 631 -10.93 -10.04 -12.47
CA VAL A 631 -12.22 -9.82 -11.78
C VAL A 631 -13.30 -10.69 -12.40
N LEU A 632 -13.40 -10.70 -13.73
CA LEU A 632 -14.39 -11.49 -14.44
C LEU A 632 -14.21 -12.99 -14.18
N GLU A 633 -12.98 -13.50 -14.22
CA GLU A 633 -12.66 -14.89 -13.91
C GLU A 633 -13.13 -15.27 -12.49
N LYS A 634 -12.88 -14.41 -11.50
CA LYS A 634 -13.37 -14.62 -10.13
C LYS A 634 -14.90 -14.61 -10.03
N LEU A 635 -15.56 -13.71 -10.76
CA LEU A 635 -17.02 -13.65 -10.80
C LEU A 635 -17.60 -14.91 -11.46
N MET A 636 -17.02 -15.35 -12.58
CA MET A 636 -17.41 -16.57 -13.26
C MET A 636 -17.18 -17.80 -12.38
N ALA A 637 -16.05 -17.89 -11.67
CA ALA A 637 -15.79 -18.97 -10.72
C ALA A 637 -16.85 -19.02 -9.60
N ARG A 638 -17.28 -17.87 -9.08
CA ARG A 638 -18.40 -17.79 -8.10
C ARG A 638 -19.74 -18.22 -8.69
N ALA A 639 -19.96 -18.02 -9.98
CA ALA A 639 -21.17 -18.42 -10.67
C ALA A 639 -21.21 -19.92 -11.03
N GLY A 640 -20.11 -20.66 -10.85
CA GLY A 640 -19.99 -22.08 -11.21
C GLY A 640 -18.98 -22.38 -12.33
N GLY A 641 -18.15 -21.41 -12.73
CA GLY A 641 -17.12 -21.58 -13.74
C GLY A 641 -17.64 -21.43 -15.17
N ALA A 642 -17.01 -22.12 -16.13
CA ALA A 642 -17.35 -22.02 -17.55
C ALA A 642 -18.72 -22.64 -17.89
N GLU A 643 -19.21 -23.57 -17.08
CA GLU A 643 -20.49 -24.26 -17.25
C GLU A 643 -21.64 -23.67 -16.41
N ALA A 644 -21.41 -22.48 -15.83
CA ALA A 644 -22.39 -21.79 -15.01
C ALA A 644 -23.70 -21.51 -15.78
N GLN A 645 -24.84 -21.76 -15.15
CA GLN A 645 -26.15 -21.45 -15.72
C GLN A 645 -26.33 -19.92 -15.85
N PRO A 646 -27.00 -19.42 -16.91
CA PRO A 646 -27.16 -17.98 -17.14
C PRO A 646 -27.80 -17.22 -15.96
N ASP A 647 -28.73 -17.86 -15.22
CA ASP A 647 -29.36 -17.29 -14.02
C ASP A 647 -28.36 -17.07 -12.87
N ALA A 648 -27.45 -18.02 -12.66
CA ALA A 648 -26.40 -17.91 -11.63
C ALA A 648 -25.41 -16.80 -12.00
N ILE A 649 -25.03 -16.69 -13.28
CA ILE A 649 -24.17 -15.62 -13.79
C ILE A 649 -24.84 -14.26 -13.58
N ARG A 650 -26.12 -14.12 -13.95
CA ARG A 650 -26.91 -12.90 -13.74
C ARG A 650 -26.89 -12.45 -12.28
N SER A 651 -27.20 -13.36 -11.36
CA SER A 651 -27.26 -13.05 -9.92
C SER A 651 -25.92 -12.52 -9.38
N VAL A 652 -24.82 -13.19 -9.74
CA VAL A 652 -23.47 -12.78 -9.31
C VAL A 652 -23.06 -11.44 -9.93
N PHE A 653 -23.37 -11.21 -11.19
CA PHE A 653 -23.04 -9.96 -11.87
C PHE A 653 -23.86 -8.78 -11.35
N GLU A 654 -25.16 -8.97 -11.10
CA GLU A 654 -26.02 -7.96 -10.46
C GLU A 654 -25.57 -7.61 -9.05
N ALA A 655 -25.16 -8.60 -8.25
CA ALA A 655 -24.58 -8.38 -6.94
C ALA A 655 -23.30 -7.52 -7.04
N PHE A 656 -22.40 -7.86 -7.97
CA PHE A 656 -21.18 -7.09 -8.21
C PHE A 656 -21.46 -5.64 -8.60
N ILE A 657 -22.39 -5.39 -9.53
CA ILE A 657 -22.75 -4.02 -9.97
C ILE A 657 -23.36 -3.21 -8.81
N ARG A 658 -24.13 -3.84 -7.94
CA ARG A 658 -24.74 -3.20 -6.77
C ARG A 658 -23.70 -2.83 -5.70
N GLU A 659 -22.73 -3.71 -5.47
CA GLU A 659 -21.67 -3.50 -4.49
C GLU A 659 -20.59 -2.53 -4.99
N SER A 660 -20.31 -2.53 -6.29
CA SER A 660 -19.18 -1.81 -6.89
C SER A 660 -19.54 -1.08 -8.20
N PRO A 661 -20.50 -0.14 -8.18
CA PRO A 661 -21.03 0.50 -9.40
C PRO A 661 -20.02 1.34 -10.19
N ASN A 662 -18.98 1.86 -9.51
CA ASN A 662 -17.94 2.71 -10.09
C ASN A 662 -16.63 1.96 -10.36
N SER A 663 -16.62 0.62 -10.27
CA SER A 663 -15.43 -0.17 -10.59
C SER A 663 -15.09 -0.08 -12.08
N PRO A 664 -13.79 -0.06 -12.47
CA PRO A 664 -13.38 -0.15 -13.88
C PRO A 664 -13.94 -1.38 -14.61
N ALA A 665 -14.23 -2.47 -13.89
CA ALA A 665 -14.83 -3.67 -14.45
C ALA A 665 -16.36 -3.57 -14.62
N ALA A 666 -17.01 -2.55 -14.05
CA ALA A 666 -18.47 -2.45 -14.05
C ALA A 666 -19.07 -2.24 -15.45
N SER A 667 -18.38 -1.51 -16.35
CA SER A 667 -18.83 -1.36 -17.75
C SER A 667 -18.83 -2.69 -18.48
N LEU A 668 -17.73 -3.45 -18.40
CA LEU A 668 -17.59 -4.78 -19.00
C LEU A 668 -18.62 -5.77 -18.45
N VAL A 669 -18.84 -5.75 -17.13
CA VAL A 669 -19.83 -6.64 -16.50
C VAL A 669 -21.26 -6.27 -16.93
N ARG A 670 -21.60 -4.98 -17.09
CA ARG A 670 -22.92 -4.55 -17.61
C ARG A 670 -23.15 -5.05 -19.03
N GLU A 671 -22.14 -4.94 -19.90
CA GLU A 671 -22.21 -5.43 -21.27
C GLU A 671 -22.48 -6.95 -21.30
N LYS A 672 -21.68 -7.72 -20.57
CA LYS A 672 -21.89 -9.18 -20.46
C LYS A 672 -23.24 -9.53 -19.83
N LEU A 673 -23.65 -8.81 -18.80
CA LEU A 673 -24.95 -9.00 -18.16
C LEU A 673 -26.09 -8.76 -19.15
N ALA A 674 -25.99 -7.76 -20.02
CA ALA A 674 -27.00 -7.52 -21.06
C ALA A 674 -27.11 -8.71 -22.03
N THR A 675 -25.99 -9.31 -22.43
CA THR A 675 -25.99 -10.54 -23.24
C THR A 675 -26.65 -11.70 -22.52
N ILE A 676 -26.36 -11.88 -21.22
CA ILE A 676 -26.96 -12.95 -20.41
C ILE A 676 -28.46 -12.73 -20.23
N ASN A 677 -28.90 -11.49 -19.96
CA ASN A 677 -30.32 -11.17 -19.87
C ASN A 677 -31.04 -11.46 -21.19
N GLN A 678 -30.45 -11.07 -22.33
CA GLN A 678 -31.03 -11.40 -23.64
C GLN A 678 -31.14 -12.91 -23.87
N GLN A 679 -30.18 -13.72 -23.40
CA GLN A 679 -30.26 -15.18 -23.47
C GLN A 679 -31.38 -15.73 -22.58
N LEU A 680 -31.52 -15.22 -21.37
CA LEU A 680 -32.57 -15.61 -20.43
C LEU A 680 -33.96 -15.23 -20.94
N ASP A 681 -34.14 -14.03 -21.47
CA ASP A 681 -35.40 -13.57 -22.05
C ASP A 681 -35.85 -14.48 -23.21
N ARG A 682 -34.89 -14.92 -24.05
CA ARG A 682 -35.17 -15.90 -25.12
C ARG A 682 -35.58 -17.26 -24.56
N GLN A 683 -34.90 -17.76 -23.53
CA GLN A 683 -35.26 -19.02 -22.88
C GLN A 683 -36.64 -18.96 -22.22
N GLU A 684 -37.02 -17.82 -21.62
CA GLU A 684 -38.36 -17.60 -21.06
C GLU A 684 -39.42 -17.62 -22.17
N ALA A 685 -39.15 -16.93 -23.28
CA ALA A 685 -40.03 -16.90 -24.44
C ALA A 685 -40.26 -18.29 -25.05
N ASP A 686 -39.20 -19.08 -25.23
CA ASP A 686 -39.26 -20.43 -25.78
C ASP A 686 -40.06 -21.38 -24.87
N ARG A 687 -39.84 -21.33 -23.54
CA ARG A 687 -40.59 -22.13 -22.57
C ARG A 687 -42.08 -21.81 -22.57
N GLU A 688 -42.43 -20.52 -22.63
CA GLU A 688 -43.84 -20.12 -22.64
C GLU A 688 -44.50 -20.45 -23.99
N LEU A 689 -43.75 -20.38 -25.09
CA LEU A 689 -44.20 -20.84 -26.40
C LEU A 689 -44.56 -22.33 -26.36
N GLU A 690 -43.66 -23.19 -25.87
CA GLU A 690 -43.88 -24.63 -25.74
C GLU A 690 -45.09 -24.95 -24.83
N LYS A 691 -45.19 -24.26 -23.70
CA LYS A 691 -46.32 -24.43 -22.77
C LYS A 691 -47.64 -24.06 -23.44
N LEU A 692 -47.73 -22.89 -24.09
CA LEU A 692 -48.94 -22.47 -24.80
C LEU A 692 -49.28 -23.46 -25.92
N GLN A 693 -48.29 -23.91 -26.69
CA GLN A 693 -48.48 -24.92 -27.72
C GLN A 693 -49.03 -26.23 -27.14
N SER A 694 -48.52 -26.67 -25.98
CA SER A 694 -48.99 -27.89 -25.31
C SER A 694 -50.43 -27.77 -24.81
N MET A 695 -50.81 -26.63 -24.25
CA MET A 695 -52.16 -26.36 -23.73
C MET A 695 -53.22 -26.34 -24.84
N MET A 696 -52.84 -25.95 -26.06
CA MET A 696 -53.75 -25.84 -27.21
C MET A 696 -53.73 -27.07 -28.14
N LYS A 697 -53.21 -28.22 -27.66
CA LYS A 697 -53.29 -29.50 -28.38
C LYS A 697 -54.70 -30.12 -28.38
N ASP A 698 -55.59 -29.69 -27.49
CA ASP A 698 -56.98 -30.15 -27.46
C ASP A 698 -57.74 -29.62 -28.69
N LYS A 699 -58.16 -30.52 -29.58
CA LYS A 699 -58.89 -30.18 -30.82
C LYS A 699 -60.26 -29.56 -30.55
N ASN A 700 -60.86 -29.80 -29.38
CA ASN A 700 -62.18 -29.29 -29.00
C ASN A 700 -62.15 -27.93 -28.29
N GLY A 701 -60.96 -27.39 -27.98
CA GLY A 701 -60.81 -26.09 -27.32
C GLY A 701 -61.18 -24.89 -28.20
N ARG A 702 -61.50 -23.75 -27.55
CA ARG A 702 -61.77 -22.44 -28.18
C ARG A 702 -60.61 -21.95 -29.06
N PHE A 703 -59.37 -22.22 -28.64
CA PHE A 703 -58.16 -21.78 -29.32
C PHE A 703 -57.49 -22.93 -30.05
N SER A 704 -57.14 -22.74 -31.33
CA SER A 704 -56.43 -23.75 -32.13
C SER A 704 -55.19 -23.17 -32.79
N ILE A 705 -54.07 -23.88 -32.72
CA ILE A 705 -52.81 -23.50 -33.37
C ILE A 705 -52.96 -23.62 -34.89
N LYS A 706 -52.66 -22.55 -35.63
CA LYS A 706 -52.66 -22.56 -37.11
C LYS A 706 -51.25 -22.78 -37.66
N LYS A 707 -50.25 -22.14 -37.05
CA LYS A 707 -48.80 -22.23 -37.35
C LYS A 707 -48.02 -22.10 -36.03
N THR A 708 -46.72 -22.40 -36.01
CA THR A 708 -45.90 -22.49 -34.77
C THR A 708 -46.06 -21.29 -33.83
N ASP A 709 -46.29 -20.08 -34.35
CA ASP A 709 -46.23 -18.84 -33.58
C ASP A 709 -47.57 -18.07 -33.54
N THR A 710 -48.67 -18.68 -34.00
CA THR A 710 -50.00 -18.05 -34.05
C THR A 710 -51.14 -19.00 -33.67
N PHE A 711 -52.20 -18.45 -33.07
CA PHE A 711 -53.41 -19.20 -32.73
C PHE A 711 -54.67 -18.52 -33.26
N HIS A 712 -55.69 -19.33 -33.53
CA HIS A 712 -56.99 -18.91 -34.02
C HIS A 712 -58.04 -19.07 -32.91
N ASP A 713 -58.79 -18.00 -32.62
CA ASP A 713 -59.92 -18.00 -31.70
C ASP A 713 -61.21 -18.34 -32.45
N LYS A 714 -61.71 -19.57 -32.28
CA LYS A 714 -62.91 -20.06 -32.98
C LYS A 714 -64.18 -19.29 -32.61
N LYS A 715 -64.20 -18.60 -31.47
CA LYS A 715 -65.36 -17.81 -31.01
C LYS A 715 -65.49 -16.49 -31.78
N THR A 716 -64.36 -15.85 -32.07
CA THR A 716 -64.31 -14.52 -32.69
C THR A 716 -63.91 -14.56 -34.17
N GLY A 717 -63.33 -15.67 -34.62
CA GLY A 717 -62.75 -15.81 -35.96
C GLY A 717 -61.38 -15.16 -36.10
N LEU A 718 -60.88 -14.46 -35.08
CA LEU A 718 -59.62 -13.71 -35.14
C LEU A 718 -58.41 -14.62 -34.96
N THR A 719 -57.30 -14.25 -35.58
CA THR A 719 -55.99 -14.89 -35.41
C THR A 719 -55.06 -13.98 -34.62
N TRP A 720 -54.39 -14.53 -33.62
CA TRP A 720 -53.57 -13.81 -32.65
C TRP A 720 -52.13 -14.34 -32.67
N THR A 721 -51.18 -13.50 -32.27
CA THR A 721 -49.80 -13.95 -32.01
C THR A 721 -49.76 -14.83 -30.76
N LEU A 722 -48.91 -15.86 -30.71
CA LEU A 722 -48.79 -16.76 -29.56
C LEU A 722 -48.10 -16.09 -28.37
N LEU A 723 -47.00 -15.39 -28.64
CA LEU A 723 -46.32 -14.54 -27.67
C LEU A 723 -46.79 -13.09 -27.83
N ASP A 724 -46.82 -12.37 -26.70
CA ASP A 724 -47.00 -10.92 -26.72
C ASP A 724 -45.65 -10.22 -26.94
N SER A 725 -45.67 -8.89 -26.99
CA SER A 725 -44.46 -8.10 -27.18
C SER A 725 -43.49 -8.20 -26.00
N ARG A 726 -43.94 -8.53 -24.78
CA ARG A 726 -43.02 -8.68 -23.64
C ARG A 726 -42.05 -9.82 -23.85
N LEU A 727 -42.56 -10.99 -24.19
CA LEU A 727 -41.73 -12.16 -24.42
C LEU A 727 -41.04 -12.14 -25.79
N SER A 728 -41.61 -11.48 -26.80
CA SER A 728 -41.00 -11.44 -28.14
C SER A 728 -39.96 -10.33 -28.33
N THR A 729 -40.08 -9.17 -27.66
CA THR A 729 -39.12 -8.06 -27.82
C THR A 729 -38.27 -7.79 -26.58
N GLY A 730 -38.68 -8.25 -25.38
CA GLY A 730 -37.93 -8.09 -24.13
C GLY A 730 -37.89 -6.65 -23.57
N HIS A 731 -38.41 -5.67 -24.30
CA HIS A 731 -38.48 -4.27 -23.85
C HIS A 731 -39.83 -3.64 -24.18
N CYS A 732 -40.33 -2.80 -23.28
CA CYS A 732 -41.57 -2.08 -23.51
C CYS A 732 -41.34 -0.92 -24.49
N ILE A 733 -42.41 -0.48 -25.13
CA ILE A 733 -42.38 0.56 -26.16
C ILE A 733 -43.57 1.52 -25.98
N ASN A 734 -43.43 2.73 -26.51
CA ASN A 734 -44.54 3.67 -26.52
C ASN A 734 -45.59 3.30 -27.58
N TYR A 735 -46.75 3.97 -27.55
CA TYR A 735 -47.88 3.61 -28.41
C TYR A 735 -47.59 3.77 -29.91
N ASP A 736 -46.85 4.80 -30.31
CA ASP A 736 -46.52 5.04 -31.73
C ASP A 736 -45.53 4.01 -32.26
N GLU A 737 -44.54 3.65 -31.45
CA GLU A 737 -43.63 2.54 -31.70
C GLU A 737 -44.38 1.22 -31.82
N ALA A 738 -45.35 0.95 -30.95
CA ALA A 738 -46.17 -0.27 -31.02
C ALA A 738 -46.96 -0.37 -32.32
N ARG A 739 -47.59 0.72 -32.77
CA ARG A 739 -48.26 0.76 -34.07
C ARG A 739 -47.31 0.48 -35.23
N LYS A 740 -46.13 1.11 -35.21
CA LYS A 740 -45.10 0.90 -36.25
C LYS A 740 -44.54 -0.52 -36.23
N ALA A 741 -44.31 -1.09 -35.05
CA ALA A 741 -43.80 -2.44 -34.88
C ALA A 741 -44.78 -3.47 -35.43
N VAL A 742 -46.06 -3.36 -35.07
CA VAL A 742 -47.10 -4.27 -35.54
C VAL A 742 -47.32 -4.16 -37.06
N ASN A 743 -47.35 -2.94 -37.61
CA ASN A 743 -47.53 -2.74 -39.06
C ASN A 743 -46.37 -3.31 -39.90
N LYS A 744 -45.18 -3.47 -39.33
CA LYS A 744 -44.00 -4.06 -40.01
C LYS A 744 -43.84 -5.55 -39.70
N MET A 745 -44.70 -6.11 -38.86
CA MET A 745 -44.56 -7.47 -38.36
C MET A 745 -44.80 -8.49 -39.47
N LYS A 746 -43.88 -9.46 -39.57
CA LYS A 746 -43.99 -10.63 -40.44
C LYS A 746 -43.91 -11.88 -39.57
N LEU A 747 -45.06 -12.44 -39.21
CA LEU A 747 -45.14 -13.60 -38.32
C LEU A 747 -46.14 -14.61 -38.87
N GLY A 748 -45.80 -15.90 -38.80
CA GLY A 748 -46.65 -16.97 -39.34
C GLY A 748 -46.92 -16.84 -40.85
N GLY A 749 -46.05 -16.17 -41.61
CA GLY A 749 -46.26 -15.87 -43.04
C GLY A 749 -47.35 -14.83 -43.33
N TYR A 750 -47.80 -14.09 -42.32
CA TYR A 750 -48.77 -13.00 -42.45
C TYR A 750 -48.10 -11.63 -42.27
N THR A 751 -48.63 -10.61 -42.95
CA THR A 751 -48.12 -9.23 -42.92
C THR A 751 -49.20 -8.19 -42.59
N ASP A 752 -50.43 -8.64 -42.33
CA ASP A 752 -51.63 -7.83 -42.07
C ASP A 752 -51.95 -7.73 -40.57
N TRP A 753 -50.92 -7.72 -39.73
CA TRP A 753 -51.05 -7.60 -38.27
C TRP A 753 -51.45 -6.18 -37.87
N ARG A 754 -52.32 -6.07 -36.85
CA ARG A 754 -52.73 -4.79 -36.25
C ARG A 754 -52.82 -4.87 -34.72
N LEU A 755 -52.86 -3.71 -34.08
CA LEU A 755 -53.25 -3.64 -32.67
C LEU A 755 -54.75 -4.02 -32.53
N PRO A 756 -55.11 -4.77 -31.49
CA PRO A 756 -56.49 -5.08 -31.16
C PRO A 756 -57.19 -3.86 -30.56
N ASN A 757 -58.50 -3.74 -30.72
CA ASN A 757 -59.28 -2.76 -29.95
C ASN A 757 -59.50 -3.25 -28.51
N ALA A 758 -59.94 -2.37 -27.62
CA ALA A 758 -60.11 -2.71 -26.21
C ALA A 758 -61.14 -3.84 -26.01
N ARG A 759 -62.20 -3.91 -26.83
CA ARG A 759 -63.21 -4.98 -26.76
C ARG A 759 -62.65 -6.34 -27.16
N GLU A 760 -61.80 -6.39 -28.18
CA GLU A 760 -61.13 -7.61 -28.62
C GLU A 760 -60.20 -8.15 -27.52
N LEU A 761 -59.43 -7.27 -26.86
CA LEU A 761 -58.58 -7.65 -25.71
C LEU A 761 -59.39 -8.15 -24.52
N ILE A 762 -60.49 -7.46 -24.17
CA ILE A 762 -61.41 -7.94 -23.11
C ILE A 762 -61.98 -9.31 -23.48
N GLY A 763 -62.43 -9.50 -24.72
CA GLY A 763 -62.99 -10.77 -25.19
C GLY A 763 -61.99 -11.92 -25.20
N LEU A 764 -60.68 -11.62 -25.33
CA LEU A 764 -59.61 -12.60 -25.27
C LEU A 764 -59.34 -13.08 -23.83
N TYR A 765 -59.36 -12.17 -22.86
CA TYR A 765 -58.96 -12.44 -21.46
C TYR A 765 -60.12 -12.59 -20.47
N ALA A 766 -61.38 -12.38 -20.88
CA ALA A 766 -62.55 -12.51 -20.01
C ALA A 766 -63.13 -13.93 -19.96
N GLY A 767 -63.59 -14.33 -18.76
CA GLY A 767 -64.42 -15.52 -18.54
C GLY A 767 -63.66 -16.82 -18.30
N ALA A 768 -64.41 -17.92 -18.14
CA ALA A 768 -63.85 -19.24 -17.83
C ALA A 768 -62.95 -19.80 -18.94
N ASP A 769 -63.25 -19.49 -20.20
CA ASP A 769 -62.50 -19.89 -21.40
C ASP A 769 -61.55 -18.79 -21.90
N ALA A 770 -60.99 -17.99 -20.98
CA ALA A 770 -60.03 -16.95 -21.29
C ALA A 770 -58.69 -17.54 -21.78
N PHE A 771 -58.00 -16.78 -22.65
CA PHE A 771 -56.64 -17.13 -23.06
C PHE A 771 -55.67 -16.95 -21.89
N LYS A 772 -54.94 -18.01 -21.53
CA LYS A 772 -54.07 -18.05 -20.33
C LYS A 772 -52.60 -17.65 -20.60
N GLY A 773 -52.32 -17.02 -21.74
CA GLY A 773 -50.97 -16.61 -22.15
C GLY A 773 -50.65 -15.13 -21.93
N ALA A 774 -51.22 -14.49 -20.92
CA ALA A 774 -50.87 -13.11 -20.57
C ALA A 774 -49.54 -13.07 -19.80
N SER A 775 -48.57 -12.29 -20.28
CA SER A 775 -47.31 -12.06 -19.58
C SER A 775 -47.13 -10.61 -19.10
N SER A 776 -47.97 -9.67 -19.52
CA SER A 776 -47.86 -8.26 -19.14
C SER A 776 -49.01 -7.80 -18.24
N ALA A 777 -48.75 -6.79 -17.40
CA ALA A 777 -49.78 -6.20 -16.53
C ALA A 777 -50.91 -5.52 -17.32
N TRP A 778 -50.63 -5.04 -18.53
CA TRP A 778 -51.62 -4.45 -19.44
C TRP A 778 -51.10 -4.44 -20.89
N TYR A 779 -52.02 -4.30 -21.84
CA TYR A 779 -51.73 -4.24 -23.27
C TYR A 779 -52.31 -3.00 -23.94
N TRP A 780 -51.57 -2.43 -24.90
CA TRP A 780 -52.03 -1.38 -25.82
C TRP A 780 -53.19 -1.87 -26.66
N SER A 781 -54.28 -1.07 -26.69
CA SER A 781 -55.31 -1.20 -27.71
C SER A 781 -55.10 -0.20 -28.85
N SER A 782 -55.84 -0.36 -29.95
CA SER A 782 -55.93 0.63 -31.03
C SER A 782 -56.72 1.90 -30.66
N ASP A 783 -57.41 1.90 -29.51
CA ASP A 783 -58.39 2.92 -29.16
C ASP A 783 -57.69 4.09 -28.47
N SER A 784 -57.49 5.19 -29.20
CA SER A 784 -56.81 6.39 -28.70
C SER A 784 -57.66 7.66 -28.82
N PHE A 785 -57.43 8.57 -27.89
CA PHE A 785 -58.20 9.80 -27.69
C PHE A 785 -57.24 10.96 -27.50
N LYS A 786 -57.45 12.04 -28.26
CA LYS A 786 -56.71 13.30 -28.04
C LYS A 786 -57.44 14.13 -26.99
N ARG A 787 -56.72 14.59 -25.98
CA ARG A 787 -57.22 15.50 -24.95
C ARG A 787 -56.29 16.71 -24.87
N TYR A 788 -56.88 17.88 -24.69
CA TYR A 788 -56.14 19.11 -24.42
C TYR A 788 -56.16 19.40 -22.92
N SER A 789 -54.99 19.59 -22.31
CA SER A 789 -54.87 20.05 -20.91
C SER A 789 -53.81 21.15 -20.78
N ALA A 790 -52.54 20.82 -21.05
CA ALA A 790 -51.39 21.74 -21.09
C ALA A 790 -50.58 21.54 -22.39
N GLY A 791 -51.29 21.16 -23.46
CA GLY A 791 -50.76 20.62 -24.71
C GLY A 791 -51.62 19.46 -25.21
N TRP A 792 -51.46 19.06 -26.47
CA TRP A 792 -52.12 17.88 -27.02
C TRP A 792 -51.51 16.60 -26.45
N ILE A 793 -52.26 15.90 -25.60
CA ILE A 793 -51.88 14.57 -25.12
C ILE A 793 -52.75 13.51 -25.79
N THR A 794 -52.14 12.38 -26.16
CA THR A 794 -52.88 11.21 -26.66
C THR A 794 -53.00 10.23 -25.50
N LEU A 795 -54.23 9.92 -25.10
CA LEU A 795 -54.56 8.86 -24.16
C LEU A 795 -54.98 7.62 -24.96
N VAL A 796 -54.57 6.45 -24.51
CA VAL A 796 -54.88 5.17 -25.17
C VAL A 796 -55.53 4.27 -24.14
N ASP A 797 -56.60 3.60 -24.53
CA ASP A 797 -57.21 2.56 -23.71
C ASP A 797 -56.24 1.36 -23.64
N VAL A 798 -55.94 0.91 -22.44
CA VAL A 798 -55.14 -0.29 -22.17
C VAL A 798 -55.98 -1.29 -21.41
N VAL A 799 -55.75 -2.57 -21.67
CA VAL A 799 -56.52 -3.65 -21.04
C VAL A 799 -55.63 -4.47 -20.12
N THR A 800 -56.04 -4.63 -18.86
CA THR A 800 -55.38 -5.53 -17.91
C THR A 800 -55.90 -6.96 -18.10
N PRO A 801 -55.03 -7.97 -18.26
CA PRO A 801 -55.43 -9.36 -18.42
C PRO A 801 -55.63 -10.02 -17.04
N GLU A 802 -56.59 -9.52 -16.26
CA GLU A 802 -57.03 -10.15 -15.00
C GLU A 802 -58.32 -10.95 -15.25
N PRO A 803 -58.76 -11.86 -14.33
CA PRO A 803 -59.99 -12.64 -14.50
C PRO A 803 -61.24 -11.80 -14.82
N GLN A 804 -61.19 -10.51 -14.47
CA GLN A 804 -62.09 -9.46 -14.92
C GLN A 804 -61.27 -8.37 -15.63
N PRO A 805 -61.17 -8.37 -16.97
CA PRO A 805 -60.37 -7.40 -17.69
C PRO A 805 -60.91 -5.98 -17.50
N LEU A 806 -60.03 -5.04 -17.13
CA LEU A 806 -60.39 -3.64 -16.94
C LEU A 806 -59.75 -2.76 -18.01
N VAL A 807 -60.50 -1.77 -18.48
CA VAL A 807 -59.99 -0.72 -19.37
C VAL A 807 -59.49 0.45 -18.52
N GLN A 808 -58.24 0.82 -18.71
CA GLN A 808 -57.64 2.01 -18.12
C GLN A 808 -57.12 2.93 -19.22
N LYS A 809 -56.93 4.21 -18.93
CA LYS A 809 -56.34 5.15 -19.87
C LYS A 809 -54.89 5.42 -19.52
N GLN A 810 -53.98 5.20 -20.46
CA GLN A 810 -52.57 5.53 -20.33
C GLN A 810 -52.15 6.59 -21.34
N ASN A 811 -51.15 7.40 -20.99
CA ASN A 811 -50.58 8.35 -21.93
C ASN A 811 -49.79 7.58 -23.02
N ALA A 812 -49.95 7.95 -24.29
CA ALA A 812 -49.30 7.31 -25.43
C ALA A 812 -47.76 7.25 -25.31
N ASN A 813 -47.15 8.15 -24.53
CA ASN A 813 -45.71 8.18 -24.27
C ASN A 813 -45.25 7.26 -23.13
N THR A 814 -46.18 6.61 -22.41
CA THR A 814 -45.82 5.63 -21.38
C THR A 814 -45.28 4.35 -22.02
N CYS A 815 -44.51 3.58 -21.25
CA CYS A 815 -43.95 2.33 -21.71
C CYS A 815 -44.98 1.21 -21.57
N GLY A 816 -45.31 0.50 -22.65
CA GLY A 816 -46.33 -0.55 -22.66
C GLY A 816 -46.00 -1.73 -23.55
N TRP A 817 -46.93 -2.67 -23.58
CA TRP A 817 -46.81 -3.94 -24.29
C TRP A 817 -48.00 -4.14 -25.23
N PHE A 818 -47.89 -4.99 -26.24
CA PHE A 818 -49.00 -5.29 -27.15
C PHE A 818 -49.06 -6.78 -27.48
N ARG A 819 -50.23 -7.23 -27.93
CA ARG A 819 -50.40 -8.53 -28.59
C ARG A 819 -51.08 -8.26 -29.91
N ALA A 820 -50.52 -8.74 -31.02
CA ALA A 820 -51.06 -8.41 -32.33
C ALA A 820 -52.18 -9.37 -32.73
N VAL A 821 -53.12 -8.85 -33.51
CA VAL A 821 -54.28 -9.58 -34.03
C VAL A 821 -54.43 -9.34 -35.52
N ARG A 822 -55.06 -10.28 -36.21
CA ARG A 822 -55.47 -10.17 -37.61
C ARG A 822 -56.82 -10.87 -37.85
N PRO A 823 -57.54 -10.51 -38.93
CA PRO A 823 -58.76 -11.21 -39.35
C PRO A 823 -58.55 -12.68 -39.70
#